data_AF-A0A0K8V308-F1
#
_entry.id   AF-A0A0K8V308-F1
#
_cell.length_a   1.000
_cell.length_b   1.000
_cell.length_c   1.000
_cell.angle_alpha   90.00
_cell.angle_beta   90.00
_cell.angle_gamma   90.00
#
_symmetry.space_group_name_H-M   'P 1'
#
loop_
_entity.id
_entity.type
_entity.pdbx_description
1 polymer ?
#
loop_
_entity_poly.entity_id
_entity_poly.type
_entity_poly.pdbx_seq_one_letter_code
_entity_poly.pdbx_strand_id
1 'polypeptide(L)'
;KNRQQFTSNWLIILTPLGIVPQLQEQSIRENKGLKLTPTPTKMSTERELAPGGPAQLHTLPVAFSDLGTTLQLNTAVRIIGKVYAPPATGSSVNPTAVTSPSAQNVAVGGATVGGAGAAGLATQASAVASPLGATAAASPTTQPELPVFTCPRRPNLGREGRPIVLRANHFQVSMPRGYVHHYDINIQPDKCPRKVNREIIETMVHAYSKIFGVLKPVFDGRNNLYTRDPLPIGNDRLELEVTLPGEGKDRIFRVTIKWMAQVSLFNLEEALEGRTRQIPYDAILALDVVMRHLPSMTYTPVGRSFFSSPDGYYHPLGGGREVWFGFHQSVRPSQWKMMLNIDVSATAFYKAQPVIDFMCEVLDIRDINEQRKPLTDSQRVKFTKEIKGLKIEITHCGAMRRKYRVCNVTRRPAQMQSFPLQLENGQTVECTVAKYFLDKYRMKLRYPHLPCLQVGQEHKHTYLPLEVCNIVAGQRCIKKLTDMQTSTMIKATARSAPDREREINNLVKRADFNNDSYVQEFGLTISNSMMEVRGRVLPPPKLQYGGRVSSMTGQQLFPPQNKVSLASPNQGVWDMRGKQFFTGVEIRVWAIACFAPQRTVREDALRNFTQQLQKISNDAGMPIIGQPCFCKYATGPDQVEPMFRYLKNSFNALQLVVVVLPGKTPVYAEVKRVGDTVLGMATQCVQAKNVNKTSPQTLSNLCLKINVKLGGINSILVPSIRPKVFNEPVIFLGADVTHPPAGDNKKPSIAAVVGSMDAHPSRYAATVRVQQHRQEI
;
A
#
# COMPACT_ATOMS: atom_id res chain seq x y z
N LYS A 1 -37.49 10.54 -5.99
CA LYS A 1 -37.57 10.10 -4.57
C LYS A 1 -36.89 8.73 -4.45
N ASN A 2 -35.60 8.72 -4.10
CA ASN A 2 -34.81 7.59 -3.58
C ASN A 2 -33.34 8.04 -3.60
N ARG A 3 -32.94 8.79 -2.57
CA ARG A 3 -31.53 9.10 -2.31
C ARG A 3 -30.90 7.87 -1.69
N GLN A 4 -30.01 7.21 -2.43
CA GLN A 4 -29.12 6.20 -1.90
C GLN A 4 -28.25 6.81 -0.81
N GLN A 5 -28.61 6.53 0.44
CA GLN A 5 -27.76 6.67 1.62
C GLN A 5 -26.71 5.56 1.55
N PHE A 6 -25.55 5.85 0.96
CA PHE A 6 -24.38 5.03 1.19
C PHE A 6 -23.88 5.30 2.62
N THR A 7 -24.15 4.33 3.47
CA THR A 7 -23.82 4.30 4.88
C THR A 7 -22.31 4.25 5.08
N SER A 8 -21.80 5.20 5.87
CA SER A 8 -20.44 5.27 6.40
C SER A 8 -20.22 4.24 7.53
N ASN A 9 -20.64 2.99 7.34
CA ASN A 9 -20.65 1.95 8.39
C ASN A 9 -19.70 0.78 8.14
N TRP A 10 -18.79 0.89 7.18
CA TRP A 10 -17.64 -0.01 7.07
C TRP A 10 -16.37 0.76 7.51
N LEU A 11 -15.55 0.15 8.36
CA LEU A 11 -14.38 0.69 9.10
C LEU A 11 -14.68 1.41 10.43
N ILE A 12 -15.18 0.66 11.43
CA ILE A 12 -14.94 0.99 12.86
C ILE A 12 -13.97 -0.01 13.53
N ILE A 13 -13.60 -1.09 12.83
CA ILE A 13 -12.53 -2.00 13.24
C ILE A 13 -11.46 -1.87 12.15
N LEU A 14 -10.24 -1.46 12.52
CA LEU A 14 -9.12 -1.05 11.63
C LEU A 14 -9.26 0.35 10.99
N THR A 15 -9.45 1.38 11.81
CA THR A 15 -8.67 2.61 11.57
C THR A 15 -7.52 2.55 12.56
N PRO A 16 -6.25 2.44 12.14
CA PRO A 16 -5.17 2.83 13.02
C PRO A 16 -5.53 4.25 13.46
N LEU A 17 -5.42 4.51 14.76
CA LEU A 17 -5.22 5.86 15.29
C LEU A 17 -4.44 6.66 14.24
N GLY A 18 -4.84 7.88 13.90
CA GLY A 18 -4.38 8.68 12.76
C GLY A 18 -2.88 9.05 12.73
N ILE A 19 -2.02 8.14 13.15
CA ILE A 19 -0.57 8.09 13.24
C ILE A 19 0.06 7.93 11.83
N VAL A 20 -0.62 7.25 10.90
CA VAL A 20 -0.04 6.90 9.57
C VAL A 20 0.34 8.12 8.70
N PRO A 21 -0.42 9.23 8.66
CA PRO A 21 0.04 10.42 7.93
C PRO A 21 1.18 11.19 8.63
N GLN A 22 1.42 10.96 9.93
CA GLN A 22 2.16 11.89 10.79
C GLN A 22 3.64 11.56 10.98
N LEU A 23 4.00 10.28 10.97
CA LEU A 23 5.43 9.90 10.89
C LEU A 23 6.06 10.35 9.56
N GLN A 24 5.26 10.65 8.52
CA GLN A 24 5.75 11.10 7.22
C GLN A 24 6.20 12.57 7.19
N GLU A 25 5.75 13.43 8.12
CA GLU A 25 6.17 14.84 8.19
C GLU A 25 7.37 15.05 9.14
N GLN A 26 7.55 14.20 10.16
CA GLN A 26 8.64 14.37 11.14
C GLN A 26 10.04 14.14 10.56
N SER A 27 10.24 13.17 9.65
CA SER A 27 11.55 12.92 9.02
C SER A 27 12.07 14.11 8.18
N ILE A 28 11.20 15.05 7.77
CA ILE A 28 11.58 16.23 6.99
C ILE A 28 12.07 17.38 7.89
N ARG A 29 11.72 17.40 9.18
CA ARG A 29 12.08 18.49 10.10
C ARG A 29 13.34 18.22 10.92
N GLU A 30 13.71 16.97 11.17
CA GLU A 30 14.92 16.65 11.98
C GLU A 30 16.25 16.85 11.26
N ASN A 31 16.27 17.22 9.97
CA ASN A 31 17.51 17.48 9.22
C ASN A 31 17.76 18.97 8.88
N LYS A 32 17.09 19.90 9.58
CA LYS A 32 17.36 21.35 9.44
C LYS A 32 17.33 22.04 10.81
N GLY A 33 18.43 21.90 11.55
CA GLY A 33 18.58 22.50 12.87
C GLY A 33 20.02 22.80 13.26
N LEU A 34 20.78 23.51 12.41
CA LEU A 34 21.98 24.24 12.83
C LEU A 34 21.91 25.64 12.22
N LYS A 35 21.58 26.63 13.07
CA LYS A 35 21.72 28.06 12.77
C LYS A 35 22.60 28.66 13.86
N LEU A 36 23.80 29.07 13.45
CA LEU A 36 24.67 29.98 14.19
C LEU A 36 24.11 31.41 14.07
N THR A 37 24.09 32.13 15.18
CA THR A 37 23.72 33.54 15.34
C THR A 37 24.84 34.48 14.85
N PRO A 38 24.54 35.65 14.26
CA PRO A 38 25.55 36.64 13.89
C PRO A 38 25.64 37.80 14.89
N THR A 39 26.84 38.32 15.09
CA THR A 39 27.13 39.68 15.60
C THR A 39 28.01 40.41 14.59
N PRO A 40 27.85 41.74 14.38
CA PRO A 40 28.50 42.45 13.29
C PRO A 40 29.73 43.25 13.76
N THR A 41 30.78 43.34 12.94
CA THR A 41 31.73 44.47 13.01
C THR A 41 32.47 44.70 11.68
N LYS A 42 32.29 45.93 11.18
CA LYS A 42 33.14 46.85 10.39
C LYS A 42 34.23 46.35 9.42
N MET A 43 34.11 46.88 8.20
CA MET A 43 35.12 47.52 7.33
C MET A 43 36.58 47.05 7.39
N SER A 44 37.08 46.55 6.26
CA SER A 44 38.27 47.11 5.60
C SER A 44 38.48 46.50 4.20
N THR A 45 39.34 47.21 3.48
CA THR A 45 39.68 47.34 2.06
C THR A 45 40.55 46.24 1.45
N GLU A 46 40.44 46.16 0.12
CA GLU A 46 41.52 45.97 -0.88
C GLU A 46 42.31 44.65 -1.07
N ARG A 47 42.56 44.40 -2.38
CA ARG A 47 43.69 43.74 -3.07
C ARG A 47 43.75 42.22 -3.24
N GLU A 48 43.44 41.82 -4.48
CA GLU A 48 44.34 41.20 -5.48
C GLU A 48 45.33 40.11 -5.04
N LEU A 49 45.18 38.90 -5.61
CA LEU A 49 46.18 38.17 -6.45
C LEU A 49 45.82 36.67 -6.57
N ALA A 50 45.87 36.17 -7.80
CA ALA A 50 45.90 34.74 -8.17
C ALA A 50 47.38 34.26 -8.26
N PRO A 51 47.73 33.06 -8.80
CA PRO A 51 47.09 31.74 -8.89
C PRO A 51 48.03 30.60 -8.41
N GLY A 52 47.55 29.33 -8.38
CA GLY A 52 48.45 28.17 -8.29
C GLY A 52 47.72 26.84 -8.08
N GLY A 53 47.67 25.97 -9.10
CA GLY A 53 47.22 24.57 -8.99
C GLY A 53 48.37 23.65 -8.56
N PRO A 54 48.37 22.35 -8.95
CA PRO A 54 47.33 21.33 -8.78
C PRO A 54 47.88 20.12 -7.98
N ALA A 55 47.05 19.28 -7.36
CA ALA A 55 47.48 17.93 -6.95
C ALA A 55 46.33 16.94 -6.80
N GLN A 56 46.66 15.69 -7.17
CA GLN A 56 45.81 14.55 -7.46
C GLN A 56 45.30 13.78 -6.24
N LEU A 57 44.26 12.99 -6.52
CA LEU A 57 43.83 11.70 -5.94
C LEU A 57 44.38 11.28 -4.57
N HIS A 58 43.48 10.89 -3.66
CA HIS A 58 43.42 9.50 -3.20
C HIS A 58 42.10 9.25 -2.44
N THR A 59 41.27 8.38 -3.01
CA THR A 59 40.17 7.70 -2.31
C THR A 59 40.74 6.49 -1.57
N LEU A 60 40.53 6.42 -0.26
CA LEU A 60 40.52 5.18 0.50
C LEU A 60 39.36 5.18 1.52
N PRO A 61 38.83 4.00 1.86
CA PRO A 61 37.57 3.83 2.57
C PRO A 61 37.79 3.80 4.09
N VAL A 62 36.80 4.20 4.88
CA VAL A 62 36.80 3.93 6.32
C VAL A 62 35.60 3.07 6.68
N ALA A 63 35.94 1.93 7.27
CA ALA A 63 35.09 0.87 7.74
C ALA A 63 34.25 1.27 8.96
N PHE A 64 33.09 0.62 9.09
CA PHE A 64 32.36 0.51 10.34
C PHE A 64 33.14 -0.34 11.34
N SER A 65 33.31 0.17 12.56
CA SER A 65 33.74 -0.61 13.72
C SER A 65 32.54 -0.81 14.64
N ASP A 66 32.33 -2.08 15.01
CA ASP A 66 31.49 -2.51 16.11
C ASP A 66 32.00 -1.92 17.42
N LEU A 67 31.08 -1.34 18.19
CA LEU A 67 31.25 -1.13 19.63
C LEU A 67 30.00 -1.67 20.30
N GLY A 68 30.13 -2.89 20.82
CA GLY A 68 29.21 -3.43 21.80
C GLY A 68 29.22 -2.54 23.03
N THR A 69 28.03 -2.17 23.49
CA THR A 69 27.88 -1.66 24.85
C THR A 69 26.56 -2.18 25.40
N THR A 70 26.69 -3.11 26.33
CA THR A 70 25.67 -3.56 27.27
C THR A 70 25.13 -2.35 28.01
N LEU A 71 23.87 -1.97 27.74
CA LEU A 71 23.15 -0.97 28.52
C LEU A 71 21.93 -1.64 29.14
N GLN A 72 21.98 -1.75 30.47
CA GLN A 72 20.90 -2.21 31.31
C GLN A 72 19.62 -1.43 31.02
N LEU A 73 18.57 -2.17 30.65
CA LEU A 73 17.20 -1.67 30.56
C LEU A 73 16.63 -1.49 31.97
N ASN A 74 16.79 -0.29 32.52
CA ASN A 74 15.95 0.22 33.60
C ASN A 74 15.11 1.36 33.05
N THR A 75 13.88 1.07 32.62
CA THR A 75 12.86 2.09 32.43
C THR A 75 11.57 1.62 33.07
N ALA A 76 11.26 2.26 34.20
CA ALA A 76 10.08 2.05 35.01
C ALA A 76 8.79 2.28 34.20
N VAL A 77 7.92 1.25 34.21
CA VAL A 77 6.51 1.39 33.86
C VAL A 77 5.81 2.04 35.05
N ARG A 78 5.44 3.31 34.95
CA ARG A 78 4.53 3.94 35.93
C ARG A 78 3.11 3.45 35.66
N ILE A 79 2.72 2.39 36.36
CA ILE A 79 1.33 1.99 36.54
C ILE A 79 0.74 2.89 37.62
N ILE A 80 -0.22 3.75 37.28
CA ILE A 80 -1.09 4.37 38.28
C ILE A 80 -2.45 3.67 38.20
N GLY A 81 -2.66 2.75 39.13
CA GLY A 81 -3.95 2.14 39.43
C GLY A 81 -3.99 1.80 40.91
N LYS A 82 -4.56 2.71 41.72
CA LYS A 82 -4.92 2.43 43.12
C LYS A 82 -6.05 1.39 43.10
N VAL A 83 -5.78 0.20 43.62
CA VAL A 83 -6.80 -0.81 43.93
C VAL A 83 -7.13 -0.68 45.42
N TYR A 84 -8.40 -0.43 45.73
CA TYR A 84 -8.93 -0.61 47.09
C TYR A 84 -9.24 -2.09 47.29
N ALA A 85 -8.68 -2.70 48.33
CA ALA A 85 -9.05 -4.02 48.84
C ALA A 85 -9.80 -3.85 50.19
N PRO A 86 -10.83 -4.65 50.49
CA PRO A 86 -11.51 -4.62 51.78
C PRO A 86 -10.74 -5.47 52.83
N PRO A 87 -10.97 -5.25 54.14
CA PRO A 87 -10.16 -5.87 55.19
C PRO A 87 -10.61 -7.30 55.51
N ALA A 88 -9.65 -8.22 55.66
CA ALA A 88 -9.85 -9.54 56.24
C ALA A 88 -9.33 -9.54 57.69
N THR A 89 -10.20 -9.95 58.61
CA THR A 89 -9.90 -10.20 60.02
C THR A 89 -9.00 -11.43 60.16
N GLY A 90 -7.96 -11.30 60.98
CA GLY A 90 -7.03 -12.38 61.28
C GLY A 90 -7.56 -13.34 62.34
N SER A 91 -7.07 -14.57 62.29
CA SER A 91 -6.73 -15.35 63.48
C SER A 91 -5.62 -16.34 63.13
N SER A 92 -4.57 -16.30 63.94
CA SER A 92 -3.34 -17.06 63.86
C SER A 92 -3.48 -18.42 64.57
N VAL A 93 -2.92 -19.48 64.00
CA VAL A 93 -2.32 -20.59 64.78
C VAL A 93 -1.14 -21.17 63.99
N ASN A 94 0.05 -21.06 64.58
CA ASN A 94 1.31 -21.78 64.26
C ASN A 94 1.34 -23.06 65.15
N PRO A 95 2.31 -24.02 65.08
CA PRO A 95 3.52 -24.11 64.23
C PRO A 95 3.87 -25.56 63.76
N THR A 96 5.09 -25.71 63.22
CA THR A 96 6.06 -26.82 63.33
C THR A 96 6.38 -27.68 62.10
N ALA A 97 7.69 -27.76 61.87
CA ALA A 97 8.41 -28.53 60.88
C ALA A 97 8.94 -29.82 61.49
N VAL A 98 8.94 -30.95 60.75
CA VAL A 98 9.75 -32.14 61.07
C VAL A 98 10.11 -32.90 59.77
N THR A 99 11.41 -32.90 59.46
CA THR A 99 12.31 -33.91 58.87
C THR A 99 11.82 -35.08 57.98
N SER A 100 12.52 -35.29 56.86
CA SER A 100 12.82 -36.56 56.17
C SER A 100 13.63 -37.53 57.07
N PRO A 101 13.71 -38.88 56.85
CA PRO A 101 14.36 -39.48 55.66
C PRO A 101 13.96 -40.92 55.23
N SER A 102 14.46 -41.33 54.03
CA SER A 102 14.97 -42.66 53.58
C SER A 102 14.23 -43.99 53.85
N ALA A 103 14.03 -44.83 52.80
CA ALA A 103 14.65 -46.17 52.63
C ALA A 103 14.04 -47.03 51.48
N GLN A 104 14.93 -47.48 50.58
CA GLN A 104 15.15 -48.82 49.96
C GLN A 104 14.03 -49.81 49.54
N ASN A 105 14.18 -50.26 48.28
CA ASN A 105 14.13 -51.62 47.68
C ASN A 105 12.98 -52.61 47.97
N VAL A 106 12.48 -53.25 46.89
CA VAL A 106 12.59 -54.71 46.62
C VAL A 106 12.08 -55.02 45.18
N ALA A 107 12.71 -56.02 44.57
CA ALA A 107 12.62 -56.49 43.18
C ALA A 107 11.46 -57.48 42.90
N VAL A 108 11.26 -57.85 41.63
CA VAL A 108 11.48 -59.21 41.04
C VAL A 108 10.61 -59.47 39.78
N GLY A 109 11.26 -60.03 38.74
CA GLY A 109 10.71 -60.90 37.68
C GLY A 109 10.73 -60.27 36.27
N GLY A 110 11.36 -60.79 35.21
CA GLY A 110 12.09 -62.03 34.95
C GLY A 110 11.75 -62.55 33.53
N ALA A 111 12.79 -62.98 32.77
CA ALA A 111 12.79 -63.74 31.49
C ALA A 111 12.48 -62.98 30.17
N THR A 112 13.18 -63.13 29.02
CA THR A 112 14.19 -64.12 28.52
C THR A 112 14.84 -63.65 27.18
N VAL A 113 16.17 -63.85 27.04
CA VAL A 113 16.97 -64.45 25.91
C VAL A 113 16.92 -63.80 24.50
N GLY A 114 18.01 -63.58 23.74
CA GLY A 114 19.45 -63.84 23.89
C GLY A 114 20.26 -63.63 22.58
N GLY A 115 21.60 -63.44 22.72
CA GLY A 115 22.74 -63.79 21.82
C GLY A 115 22.80 -63.25 20.37
N ALA A 116 23.93 -63.06 19.68
CA ALA A 116 25.38 -63.15 19.91
C ALA A 116 26.08 -62.56 18.64
N GLY A 117 27.21 -61.85 18.74
CA GLY A 117 28.52 -62.29 18.19
C GLY A 117 29.18 -61.17 17.36
N ALA A 118 30.30 -60.59 17.78
CA ALA A 118 31.72 -60.98 17.54
C ALA A 118 32.31 -60.37 16.24
N ALA A 119 33.22 -59.38 16.36
CA ALA A 119 34.68 -59.49 16.08
C ALA A 119 35.05 -59.02 14.65
N GLY A 120 36.17 -58.36 14.30
CA GLY A 120 37.39 -57.87 14.97
C GLY A 120 37.93 -56.66 14.17
N LEU A 121 38.70 -55.72 14.76
CA LEU A 121 40.16 -55.70 14.95
C LEU A 121 41.01 -55.64 13.66
N ALA A 122 41.64 -54.47 13.42
CA ALA A 122 43.09 -54.27 13.11
C ALA A 122 43.28 -52.90 12.39
N THR A 123 43.76 -51.84 13.05
CA THR A 123 45.16 -51.40 13.32
C THR A 123 46.04 -51.08 12.10
N GLN A 124 46.40 -49.79 11.94
CA GLN A 124 47.77 -49.19 11.94
C GLN A 124 47.64 -47.72 11.49
N ALA A 125 47.90 -46.69 12.31
CA ALA A 125 49.19 -46.18 12.84
C ALA A 125 50.12 -45.69 11.70
N SER A 126 50.83 -44.56 11.73
CA SER A 126 51.01 -43.42 12.64
C SER A 126 52.00 -42.45 11.96
N ALA A 127 52.03 -41.21 12.45
CA ALA A 127 53.17 -40.29 12.49
C ALA A 127 53.60 -39.56 11.20
N VAL A 128 54.10 -38.33 11.17
CA VAL A 128 54.38 -37.22 12.12
C VAL A 128 54.78 -36.03 11.20
N ALA A 129 54.58 -34.78 11.68
CA ALA A 129 55.34 -33.55 11.38
C ALA A 129 54.49 -32.34 10.91
N SER A 130 54.27 -31.43 11.86
CA SER A 130 54.04 -29.97 11.65
C SER A 130 55.35 -29.32 11.11
N PRO A 131 55.42 -28.03 10.68
CA PRO A 131 54.54 -26.91 11.05
C PRO A 131 54.33 -25.80 9.98
N LEU A 132 53.64 -24.73 10.41
CA LEU A 132 53.64 -23.33 9.89
C LEU A 132 52.72 -22.98 8.69
N GLY A 133 51.54 -22.45 9.05
CA GLY A 133 51.11 -21.10 8.65
C GLY A 133 50.48 -20.89 7.27
N ALA A 134 49.14 -20.92 7.19
CA ALA A 134 48.36 -20.02 6.34
C ALA A 134 46.89 -19.99 6.78
N THR A 135 46.35 -18.78 6.87
CA THR A 135 45.01 -18.37 7.28
C THR A 135 43.86 -19.13 6.59
N ALA A 136 43.06 -19.88 7.36
CA ALA A 136 41.78 -20.42 6.91
C ALA A 136 40.69 -19.34 7.01
N ALA A 137 40.09 -19.01 5.88
CA ALA A 137 38.90 -18.20 5.77
C ALA A 137 37.75 -18.85 6.56
N ALA A 138 37.07 -18.05 7.39
CA ALA A 138 35.88 -18.47 8.12
C ALA A 138 34.79 -18.97 7.15
N SER A 139 34.41 -20.23 7.32
CA SER A 139 33.22 -20.81 6.69
C SER A 139 31.96 -20.04 7.09
N PRO A 140 31.04 -19.74 6.15
CA PRO A 140 29.81 -19.03 6.47
C PRO A 140 28.96 -19.88 7.41
N THR A 141 28.62 -19.31 8.56
CA THR A 141 27.68 -19.85 9.54
C THR A 141 26.35 -20.15 8.84
N THR A 142 26.01 -21.44 8.80
CA THR A 142 24.72 -21.94 8.31
C THR A 142 23.62 -21.31 9.15
N GLN A 143 22.77 -20.48 8.53
CA GLN A 143 21.57 -19.98 9.20
C GLN A 143 20.73 -21.18 9.65
N PRO A 144 20.13 -21.17 10.86
CA PRO A 144 19.26 -22.26 11.27
C PRO A 144 18.11 -22.40 10.26
N GLU A 145 17.93 -23.59 9.69
CA GLU A 145 16.78 -23.87 8.83
C GLU A 145 15.49 -23.57 9.61
N LEU A 146 14.78 -22.54 9.17
CA LEU A 146 13.46 -22.22 9.72
C LEU A 146 12.52 -23.42 9.46
N PRO A 147 11.73 -23.85 10.46
CA PRO A 147 10.81 -24.96 10.27
C PRO A 147 9.85 -24.68 9.11
N VAL A 148 9.73 -25.65 8.19
CA VAL A 148 8.81 -25.55 7.05
C VAL A 148 7.37 -25.75 7.54
N PHE A 149 6.67 -24.64 7.78
CA PHE A 149 5.26 -24.67 8.16
C PHE A 149 4.38 -24.99 6.94
N THR A 150 3.57 -26.06 7.03
CA THR A 150 2.54 -26.34 6.03
C THR A 150 1.18 -25.86 6.50
N CYS A 151 0.45 -25.15 5.63
CA CYS A 151 -0.90 -24.70 5.92
C CYS A 151 -1.84 -25.88 6.27
N PRO A 152 -2.73 -25.75 7.26
CA PRO A 152 -3.64 -26.82 7.64
C PRO A 152 -4.61 -27.15 6.50
N ARG A 153 -5.03 -28.42 6.42
CA ARG A 153 -6.10 -28.84 5.50
C ARG A 153 -7.43 -28.23 5.94
N ARG A 154 -8.32 -27.98 4.99
CA ARG A 154 -9.72 -27.62 5.30
C ARG A 154 -10.32 -28.74 6.15
N PRO A 155 -10.77 -28.48 7.38
CA PRO A 155 -11.26 -29.54 8.26
C PRO A 155 -12.63 -30.07 7.81
N ASN A 156 -13.51 -29.20 7.32
CA ASN A 156 -14.85 -29.54 6.83
C ASN A 156 -15.46 -28.38 6.03
N LEU A 157 -16.70 -28.58 5.55
CA LEU A 157 -17.55 -27.54 4.97
C LEU A 157 -18.49 -27.00 6.06
N GLY A 158 -18.63 -25.67 6.12
CA GLY A 158 -19.58 -25.04 7.05
C GLY A 158 -21.03 -25.31 6.65
N ARG A 159 -21.90 -25.50 7.65
CA ARG A 159 -23.32 -25.88 7.47
C ARG A 159 -24.31 -24.81 7.91
N GLU A 160 -23.87 -23.82 8.69
CA GLU A 160 -24.75 -22.80 9.27
C GLU A 160 -25.17 -21.72 8.28
N GLY A 161 -26.34 -21.11 8.51
CA GLY A 161 -26.87 -20.02 7.71
C GLY A 161 -27.75 -20.47 6.55
N ARG A 162 -28.62 -19.58 6.09
CA ARG A 162 -29.55 -19.89 4.99
C ARG A 162 -28.79 -19.98 3.66
N PRO A 163 -29.13 -20.93 2.77
CA PRO A 163 -28.50 -21.02 1.46
C PRO A 163 -28.84 -19.81 0.59
N ILE A 164 -27.92 -19.45 -0.30
CA ILE A 164 -28.12 -18.43 -1.34
C ILE A 164 -27.33 -18.82 -2.58
N VAL A 165 -27.94 -18.70 -3.75
CA VAL A 165 -27.25 -18.91 -5.03
C VAL A 165 -26.50 -17.63 -5.39
N LEU A 166 -25.22 -17.76 -5.71
CA LEU A 166 -24.32 -16.68 -6.08
C LEU A 166 -23.69 -16.97 -7.44
N ARG A 167 -23.29 -15.91 -8.13
CA ARG A 167 -22.44 -16.01 -9.33
C ARG A 167 -21.11 -15.37 -9.03
N ALA A 168 -20.04 -16.12 -9.21
CA ALA A 168 -18.68 -15.62 -9.09
C ALA A 168 -18.16 -15.25 -10.48
N ASN A 169 -17.40 -14.16 -10.57
CA ASN A 169 -16.67 -13.74 -11.76
C ASN A 169 -15.47 -14.65 -12.11
N HIS A 170 -15.66 -15.95 -11.90
CA HIS A 170 -14.73 -17.02 -12.20
C HIS A 170 -15.35 -17.86 -13.33
N PHE A 171 -14.55 -18.10 -14.36
CA PHE A 171 -14.93 -18.83 -15.56
C PHE A 171 -14.12 -20.11 -15.60
N GLN A 172 -14.79 -21.26 -15.77
CA GLN A 172 -14.12 -22.55 -15.75
C GLN A 172 -13.15 -22.66 -16.94
N VAL A 173 -11.93 -23.11 -16.66
CA VAL A 173 -10.93 -23.47 -17.67
C VAL A 173 -10.86 -25.00 -17.76
N SER A 174 -11.10 -25.54 -18.96
CA SER A 174 -10.79 -26.93 -19.29
C SER A 174 -9.39 -26.98 -19.88
N MET A 175 -8.58 -27.92 -19.40
CA MET A 175 -7.21 -28.14 -19.85
C MET A 175 -7.06 -29.55 -20.42
N PRO A 176 -6.22 -29.74 -21.44
CA PRO A 176 -5.96 -31.07 -21.96
C PRO A 176 -5.03 -31.84 -21.03
N ARG A 177 -5.04 -33.17 -21.15
CA ARG A 177 -3.99 -34.00 -20.55
C ARG A 177 -2.68 -33.84 -21.32
N GLY A 178 -1.58 -34.19 -20.64
CA GLY A 178 -0.24 -34.19 -21.20
C GLY A 178 0.65 -33.09 -20.60
N TYR A 179 1.56 -32.61 -21.43
CA TYR A 179 2.68 -31.79 -20.99
C TYR A 179 2.76 -30.46 -21.73
N VAL A 180 3.54 -29.56 -21.15
CA VAL A 180 3.97 -28.29 -21.74
C VAL A 180 5.49 -28.23 -21.63
N HIS A 181 6.17 -27.78 -22.67
CA HIS A 181 7.63 -27.66 -22.66
C HIS A 181 8.04 -26.26 -22.24
N HIS A 182 8.90 -26.16 -21.23
CA HIS A 182 9.43 -24.90 -20.69
C HIS A 182 10.85 -24.66 -21.19
N TYR A 183 11.08 -23.46 -21.70
CA TYR A 183 12.37 -22.97 -22.18
C TYR A 183 12.77 -21.70 -21.41
N ASP A 184 14.05 -21.64 -21.04
CA ASP A 184 14.69 -20.41 -20.55
C ASP A 184 15.15 -19.57 -21.74
N ILE A 185 14.82 -18.28 -21.70
CA ILE A 185 15.13 -17.30 -22.73
C ILE A 185 16.03 -16.23 -22.14
N ASN A 186 17.18 -16.02 -22.77
CA ASN A 186 18.08 -14.91 -22.45
C ASN A 186 18.21 -13.97 -23.65
N ILE A 187 17.89 -12.69 -23.46
CA ILE A 187 17.93 -11.66 -24.49
C ILE A 187 19.06 -10.69 -24.15
N GLN A 188 19.99 -10.48 -25.07
CA GLN A 188 21.04 -9.48 -24.96
C GLN A 188 20.82 -8.34 -25.97
N PRO A 189 20.84 -7.06 -25.53
CA PRO A 189 21.01 -6.59 -24.14
C PRO A 189 19.81 -6.88 -23.19
N ASP A 190 20.12 -7.10 -21.90
CA ASP A 190 19.20 -7.61 -20.86
C ASP A 190 18.26 -6.55 -20.23
N LYS A 191 18.53 -5.27 -20.46
CA LYS A 191 17.80 -4.13 -19.84
C LYS A 191 16.62 -3.61 -20.67
N CYS A 192 16.08 -4.43 -21.55
CA CYS A 192 14.95 -4.05 -22.38
C CYS A 192 13.62 -4.11 -21.61
N PRO A 193 12.67 -3.18 -21.86
CA PRO A 193 11.33 -3.28 -21.31
C PRO A 193 10.64 -4.56 -21.77
N ARG A 194 9.78 -5.17 -20.92
CA ARG A 194 9.05 -6.41 -21.24
C ARG A 194 8.29 -6.35 -22.57
N LYS A 195 7.73 -5.19 -22.93
CA LYS A 195 7.05 -5.00 -24.23
C LYS A 195 8.02 -5.22 -25.40
N VAL A 196 9.22 -4.64 -25.32
CA VAL A 196 10.27 -4.83 -26.34
C VAL A 196 10.71 -6.29 -26.37
N ASN A 197 10.86 -6.95 -25.22
CA ASN A 197 11.21 -8.37 -25.20
C ASN A 197 10.15 -9.24 -25.92
N ARG A 198 8.87 -8.90 -25.80
CA ARG A 198 7.79 -9.59 -26.52
C ARG A 198 7.89 -9.36 -28.03
N GLU A 199 8.13 -8.12 -28.47
CA GLU A 199 8.35 -7.77 -29.88
C GLU A 199 9.58 -8.52 -30.48
N ILE A 200 10.65 -8.68 -29.68
CA ILE A 200 11.83 -9.48 -30.08
C ILE A 200 11.44 -10.93 -30.32
N ILE A 201 10.73 -11.56 -29.38
CA ILE A 201 10.33 -12.97 -29.50
C ILE A 201 9.31 -13.18 -30.64
N GLU A 202 8.36 -12.27 -30.82
CA GLU A 202 7.42 -12.31 -31.95
C GLU A 202 8.17 -12.25 -33.29
N THR A 203 9.11 -11.31 -33.43
CA THR A 203 9.94 -11.18 -34.64
C THR A 203 10.81 -12.43 -34.86
N MET A 204 11.36 -13.00 -33.80
CA MET A 204 12.14 -14.24 -33.84
C MET A 204 11.31 -15.42 -34.35
N VAL A 205 10.09 -15.58 -33.83
CA VAL A 205 9.18 -16.67 -34.23
C VAL A 205 8.84 -16.58 -35.71
N HIS A 206 8.59 -15.37 -36.21
CA HIS A 206 8.35 -15.13 -37.64
C HIS A 206 9.60 -15.35 -38.50
N ALA A 207 10.78 -14.88 -38.08
CA ALA A 207 12.02 -14.98 -38.85
C ALA A 207 12.57 -16.41 -38.93
N TYR A 208 12.40 -17.19 -37.86
CA TYR A 208 12.95 -18.55 -37.74
C TYR A 208 11.85 -19.62 -37.83
N SER A 209 10.96 -19.50 -38.83
CA SER A 209 9.85 -20.44 -39.07
C SER A 209 10.29 -21.91 -39.25
N LYS A 210 11.55 -22.18 -39.62
CA LYS A 210 12.10 -23.55 -39.67
C LYS A 210 12.19 -24.22 -38.28
N ILE A 211 12.35 -23.43 -37.23
CA ILE A 211 12.53 -23.92 -35.85
C ILE A 211 11.18 -23.99 -35.15
N PHE A 212 10.38 -22.94 -35.29
CA PHE A 212 9.06 -22.85 -34.64
C PHE A 212 7.96 -23.56 -35.46
N GLY A 213 8.15 -23.74 -36.77
CA GLY A 213 7.18 -24.39 -37.63
C GLY A 213 5.81 -23.71 -37.55
N VAL A 214 4.80 -24.50 -37.21
CA VAL A 214 3.44 -24.05 -36.94
C VAL A 214 3.19 -23.72 -35.46
N LEU A 215 4.15 -23.97 -34.59
CA LEU A 215 4.01 -23.81 -33.15
C LEU A 215 3.86 -22.34 -32.77
N LYS A 216 2.99 -22.10 -31.79
CA LYS A 216 2.74 -20.75 -31.25
C LYS A 216 3.27 -20.63 -29.83
N PRO A 217 4.56 -20.34 -29.65
CA PRO A 217 5.14 -20.21 -28.32
C PRO A 217 4.52 -19.04 -27.57
N VAL A 218 4.33 -19.22 -26.26
CA VAL A 218 3.90 -18.15 -25.36
C VAL A 218 5.04 -17.73 -24.45
N PHE A 219 5.16 -16.42 -24.25
CA PHE A 219 6.27 -15.81 -23.51
C PHE A 219 5.78 -14.89 -22.39
N ASP A 220 6.47 -14.87 -21.25
CA ASP A 220 6.15 -14.03 -20.08
C ASP A 220 6.70 -12.59 -20.18
N GLY A 221 7.52 -12.30 -21.20
CA GLY A 221 8.15 -11.00 -21.42
C GLY A 221 9.50 -10.85 -20.71
N ARG A 222 10.02 -11.91 -20.10
CA ARG A 222 11.32 -11.94 -19.44
C ARG A 222 12.16 -13.12 -19.93
N ASN A 223 11.95 -14.30 -19.36
CA ASN A 223 12.83 -15.44 -19.54
C ASN A 223 12.08 -16.79 -19.60
N ASN A 224 10.75 -16.81 -19.49
CA ASN A 224 10.00 -18.07 -19.58
C ASN A 224 9.20 -18.12 -20.87
N LEU A 225 9.54 -19.08 -21.72
CA LEU A 225 8.83 -19.43 -22.94
C LEU A 225 8.26 -20.84 -22.84
N TYR A 226 7.04 -21.03 -23.34
CA TYR A 226 6.36 -22.32 -23.32
C TYR A 226 5.85 -22.68 -24.71
N THR A 227 5.91 -23.96 -25.05
CA THR A 227 5.30 -24.54 -26.26
C THR A 227 4.49 -25.78 -25.91
N ARG A 228 3.52 -26.11 -26.78
CA ARG A 228 2.72 -27.34 -26.65
C ARG A 228 3.57 -28.57 -26.95
N ASP A 229 4.26 -28.55 -28.08
CA ASP A 229 5.16 -29.62 -28.54
C ASP A 229 6.64 -29.17 -28.43
N PRO A 230 7.60 -30.12 -28.32
CA PRO A 230 9.00 -29.78 -28.16
C PRO A 230 9.59 -29.14 -29.42
N LEU A 231 10.35 -28.07 -29.24
CA LEU A 231 11.17 -27.47 -30.30
C LEU A 231 12.27 -28.45 -30.76
N PRO A 232 12.65 -28.44 -32.06
CA PRO A 232 13.67 -29.32 -32.64
C PRO A 232 15.10 -28.88 -32.29
N ILE A 233 15.37 -28.61 -31.01
CA ILE A 233 16.67 -28.12 -30.49
C ILE A 233 17.31 -29.10 -29.48
N GLY A 234 16.59 -30.15 -29.08
CA GLY A 234 17.03 -31.06 -28.02
C GLY A 234 17.22 -30.34 -26.69
N ASN A 235 18.28 -30.68 -25.97
CA ASN A 235 18.67 -30.05 -24.69
C ASN A 235 19.77 -28.99 -24.86
N ASP A 236 20.23 -28.79 -26.09
CA ASP A 236 21.33 -27.88 -26.38
C ASP A 236 20.87 -26.42 -26.38
N ARG A 237 21.84 -25.53 -26.17
CA ARG A 237 21.62 -24.09 -26.20
C ARG A 237 21.60 -23.64 -27.66
N LEU A 238 20.49 -23.05 -28.09
CA LEU A 238 20.37 -22.41 -29.40
C LEU A 238 20.54 -20.89 -29.27
N GLU A 239 21.43 -20.30 -30.06
CA GLU A 239 21.57 -18.84 -30.17
C GLU A 239 21.06 -18.34 -31.52
N LEU A 240 20.19 -17.33 -31.49
CA LEU A 240 19.60 -16.70 -32.66
C LEU A 240 19.85 -15.20 -32.62
N GLU A 241 20.03 -14.60 -33.80
CA GLU A 241 20.13 -13.16 -33.96
C GLU A 241 18.82 -12.59 -34.48
N VAL A 242 18.30 -11.55 -33.82
CA VAL A 242 17.00 -10.95 -34.15
C VAL A 242 17.18 -9.46 -34.36
N THR A 243 16.80 -8.99 -35.52
CA THR A 243 16.91 -7.57 -35.89
C THR A 243 15.54 -6.91 -35.79
N LEU A 244 15.44 -5.88 -34.95
CA LEU A 244 14.27 -5.02 -34.86
C LEU A 244 14.52 -3.68 -35.57
N PRO A 245 13.56 -3.16 -36.34
CA PRO A 245 13.67 -1.84 -36.94
C PRO A 245 13.77 -0.78 -35.84
N GLY A 246 14.84 0.02 -35.87
CA GLY A 246 15.05 1.10 -34.92
C GLY A 246 14.83 2.48 -35.53
N GLU A 247 14.71 3.50 -34.67
CA GLU A 247 14.64 4.90 -35.11
C GLU A 247 16.03 5.37 -35.60
N GLY A 248 16.35 5.05 -36.85
CA GLY A 248 17.56 5.48 -37.57
C GLY A 248 18.65 4.41 -37.74
N LYS A 249 18.74 3.43 -36.81
CA LYS A 249 19.59 2.24 -36.96
C LYS A 249 18.86 1.01 -36.44
N ASP A 250 18.97 -0.09 -37.17
CA ASP A 250 18.46 -1.38 -36.74
C ASP A 250 19.14 -1.83 -35.45
N ARG A 251 18.35 -2.47 -34.59
CA ARG A 251 18.81 -2.98 -33.30
C ARG A 251 18.90 -4.49 -33.39
N ILE A 252 20.11 -4.99 -33.22
CA ILE A 252 20.40 -6.41 -33.23
C ILE A 252 20.36 -6.93 -31.80
N PHE A 253 19.63 -8.03 -31.60
CA PHE A 253 19.51 -8.73 -30.32
C PHE A 253 20.00 -10.16 -30.47
N ARG A 254 20.78 -10.63 -29.50
CA ARG A 254 21.15 -12.05 -29.40
C ARG A 254 20.20 -12.72 -28.42
N VAL A 255 19.44 -13.70 -28.91
CA VAL A 255 18.46 -14.47 -28.14
C VAL A 255 18.98 -15.89 -27.98
N THR A 256 19.08 -16.33 -26.73
CA THR A 256 19.43 -17.71 -26.40
C THR A 256 18.18 -18.44 -25.93
N ILE A 257 17.98 -19.66 -26.44
CA ILE A 257 16.90 -20.57 -26.06
C ILE A 257 17.53 -21.85 -25.49
N LYS A 258 17.07 -22.27 -24.31
CA LYS A 258 17.49 -23.52 -23.67
C LYS A 258 16.30 -24.27 -23.10
N TRP A 259 16.17 -25.56 -23.40
CA TRP A 259 15.15 -26.40 -22.76
C TRP A 259 15.44 -26.54 -21.25
N MET A 260 14.40 -26.40 -20.43
CA MET A 260 14.51 -26.43 -18.96
C MET A 260 13.78 -27.61 -18.35
N ALA A 261 12.49 -27.76 -18.68
CA ALA A 261 11.64 -28.73 -18.02
C ALA A 261 10.43 -29.10 -18.87
N GLN A 262 9.83 -30.24 -18.50
CA GLN A 262 8.52 -30.67 -18.98
C GLN A 262 7.50 -30.51 -17.85
N VAL A 263 6.51 -29.64 -18.05
CA VAL A 263 5.49 -29.29 -17.06
C VAL A 263 4.27 -30.18 -17.25
N SER A 264 3.94 -30.99 -16.24
CA SER A 264 2.81 -31.93 -16.29
C SER A 264 1.49 -31.25 -15.94
N LEU A 265 0.58 -31.14 -16.91
CA LEU A 265 -0.80 -30.69 -16.66
C LEU A 265 -1.63 -31.79 -15.98
N PHE A 266 -1.24 -33.06 -16.15
CA PHE A 266 -1.86 -34.18 -15.45
C PHE A 266 -1.68 -34.07 -13.93
N ASN A 267 -0.47 -33.75 -13.46
CA ASN A 267 -0.20 -33.59 -12.03
C ASN A 267 -1.03 -32.44 -11.42
N LEU A 268 -1.30 -31.40 -12.21
CA LEU A 268 -2.19 -30.31 -11.79
C LEU A 268 -3.64 -30.79 -11.66
N GLU A 269 -4.14 -31.58 -12.61
CA GLU A 269 -5.47 -32.20 -12.53
C GLU A 269 -5.60 -33.08 -11.26
N GLU A 270 -4.61 -33.94 -10.99
CA GLU A 270 -4.58 -34.77 -9.77
C GLU A 270 -4.58 -33.95 -8.48
N ALA A 271 -3.83 -32.85 -8.46
CA ALA A 271 -3.79 -31.93 -7.32
C ALA A 271 -5.13 -31.23 -7.09
N LEU A 272 -5.83 -30.84 -8.16
CA LEU A 272 -7.15 -30.20 -8.07
C LEU A 272 -8.23 -31.19 -7.59
N GLU A 273 -8.15 -32.45 -7.99
CA GLU A 273 -9.02 -33.52 -7.47
C GLU A 273 -8.70 -33.91 -6.01
N GLY A 274 -7.62 -33.38 -5.45
CA GLY A 274 -7.20 -33.62 -4.07
C GLY A 274 -6.44 -34.94 -3.86
N ARG A 275 -5.97 -35.59 -4.95
CA ARG A 275 -5.08 -36.77 -4.86
C ARG A 275 -3.72 -36.41 -4.27
N THR A 276 -3.24 -35.19 -4.50
CA THR A 276 -1.99 -34.67 -3.96
C THR A 276 -2.22 -33.38 -3.15
N ARG A 277 -1.36 -33.13 -2.14
CA ARG A 277 -1.46 -31.93 -1.29
C ARG A 277 -0.79 -30.71 -1.92
N GLN A 278 0.24 -30.94 -2.73
CA GLN A 278 1.03 -29.89 -3.35
C GLN A 278 0.45 -29.54 -4.70
N ILE A 279 0.16 -28.26 -4.90
CA ILE A 279 -0.31 -27.76 -6.20
C ILE A 279 0.94 -27.42 -7.04
N PRO A 280 1.12 -28.00 -8.23
CA PRO A 280 2.27 -27.70 -9.10
C PRO A 280 2.18 -26.26 -9.61
N TYR A 281 2.99 -25.38 -9.01
CA TYR A 281 2.94 -23.94 -9.28
C TYR A 281 3.52 -23.56 -10.64
N ASP A 282 4.47 -24.35 -11.14
CA ASP A 282 5.00 -24.29 -12.49
C ASP A 282 3.90 -24.46 -13.55
N ALA A 283 3.00 -25.43 -13.37
CA ALA A 283 1.84 -25.63 -14.24
C ALA A 283 0.86 -24.43 -14.20
N ILE A 284 0.60 -23.88 -13.01
CA ILE A 284 -0.22 -22.67 -12.88
C ILE A 284 0.44 -21.47 -13.59
N LEU A 285 1.76 -21.32 -13.44
CA LEU A 285 2.51 -20.25 -14.07
C LEU A 285 2.48 -20.38 -15.60
N ALA A 286 2.68 -21.58 -16.14
CA ALA A 286 2.57 -21.85 -17.57
C ALA A 286 1.18 -21.45 -18.10
N LEU A 287 0.10 -21.87 -17.44
CA LEU A 287 -1.26 -21.51 -17.82
C LEU A 287 -1.53 -19.99 -17.69
N ASP A 288 -1.03 -19.32 -16.66
CA ASP A 288 -1.16 -17.86 -16.54
C ASP A 288 -0.39 -17.13 -17.67
N VAL A 289 0.76 -17.65 -18.11
CA VAL A 289 1.51 -17.08 -19.25
C VAL A 289 0.77 -17.29 -20.56
N VAL A 290 0.23 -18.49 -20.82
CA VAL A 290 -0.60 -18.79 -22.01
C VAL A 290 -1.75 -17.79 -22.09
N MET A 291 -2.57 -17.72 -21.04
CA MET A 291 -3.76 -16.87 -21.02
C MET A 291 -3.45 -15.37 -21.15
N ARG A 292 -2.24 -14.94 -20.76
CA ARG A 292 -1.83 -13.53 -20.81
C ARG A 292 -1.08 -13.16 -22.08
N HIS A 293 -0.69 -14.10 -22.92
CA HIS A 293 0.27 -13.84 -23.99
C HIS A 293 -0.25 -12.79 -24.98
N LEU A 294 -1.39 -13.05 -25.62
CA LEU A 294 -2.02 -12.14 -26.57
C LEU A 294 -2.44 -10.80 -25.90
N PRO A 295 -3.16 -10.78 -24.76
CA PRO A 295 -3.50 -9.52 -24.09
C PRO A 295 -2.30 -8.64 -23.72
N SER A 296 -1.14 -9.25 -23.43
CA SER A 296 0.09 -8.51 -23.12
C SER A 296 0.74 -7.82 -24.32
N MET A 297 0.38 -8.24 -25.54
CA MET A 297 0.84 -7.63 -26.80
C MET A 297 -0.18 -6.61 -27.31
N THR A 298 -1.47 -6.90 -27.16
CA THR A 298 -2.57 -6.04 -27.62
C THR A 298 -2.83 -4.84 -26.70
N TYR A 299 -2.77 -5.03 -25.38
CA TYR A 299 -3.12 -4.02 -24.39
C TYR A 299 -1.89 -3.48 -23.63
N THR A 300 -2.12 -2.49 -22.76
CA THR A 300 -1.09 -2.02 -21.82
C THR A 300 -1.18 -2.83 -20.52
N PRO A 301 -0.22 -3.75 -20.25
CA PRO A 301 -0.23 -4.54 -19.03
C PRO A 301 0.18 -3.70 -17.82
N VAL A 302 -0.61 -3.80 -16.75
CA VAL A 302 -0.37 -3.15 -15.46
C VAL A 302 -0.64 -4.15 -14.35
N GLY A 303 0.43 -4.71 -13.79
CA GLY A 303 0.31 -5.78 -12.80
C GLY A 303 -0.35 -7.01 -13.43
N ARG A 304 -1.53 -7.39 -12.91
CA ARG A 304 -2.33 -8.50 -13.44
C ARG A 304 -3.49 -8.05 -14.34
N SER A 305 -3.57 -6.75 -14.64
CA SER A 305 -4.65 -6.16 -15.45
C SER A 305 -4.15 -5.64 -16.79
N PHE A 306 -5.06 -5.51 -17.74
CA PHE A 306 -4.82 -5.01 -19.10
C PHE A 306 -5.71 -3.81 -19.36
N PHE A 307 -5.14 -2.74 -19.92
CA PHE A 307 -5.84 -1.48 -20.18
C PHE A 307 -5.65 -1.03 -21.63
N SER A 308 -6.68 -0.41 -22.19
CA SER A 308 -6.66 0.19 -23.53
C SER A 308 -6.96 1.68 -23.46
N SER A 309 -6.57 2.41 -24.50
CA SER A 309 -7.00 3.79 -24.64
C SER A 309 -8.53 3.88 -24.71
N PRO A 310 -9.12 5.00 -24.27
CA PRO A 310 -10.54 5.25 -24.40
C PRO A 310 -11.00 5.17 -25.85
N ASP A 311 -12.07 4.41 -26.08
CA ASP A 311 -12.74 4.30 -27.38
C ASP A 311 -14.25 4.45 -27.13
N GLY A 312 -14.85 5.49 -27.70
CA GLY A 312 -16.26 5.83 -27.47
C GLY A 312 -16.59 6.41 -26.09
N TYR A 313 -15.59 6.76 -25.25
CA TYR A 313 -15.81 7.45 -23.96
C TYR A 313 -14.69 8.45 -23.65
N TYR A 314 -15.01 9.50 -22.87
CA TYR A 314 -14.04 10.51 -22.45
C TYR A 314 -14.24 10.87 -20.97
N HIS A 315 -13.24 10.53 -20.14
CA HIS A 315 -13.27 10.77 -18.70
C HIS A 315 -11.98 11.46 -18.23
N PRO A 316 -11.85 12.79 -18.47
CA PRO A 316 -10.71 13.56 -17.99
C PRO A 316 -10.77 13.68 -16.47
N LEU A 317 -9.61 13.52 -15.83
CA LEU A 317 -9.44 13.77 -14.39
C LEU A 317 -8.92 15.19 -14.13
N GLY A 318 -8.39 15.86 -15.16
CA GLY A 318 -7.66 17.13 -15.06
C GLY A 318 -6.21 16.92 -14.63
N GLY A 319 -5.37 17.94 -14.82
CA GLY A 319 -3.92 17.85 -14.57
C GLY A 319 -3.20 16.92 -15.55
N GLY A 320 -3.70 16.80 -16.78
CA GLY A 320 -3.14 15.97 -17.85
C GLY A 320 -3.39 14.48 -17.69
N ARG A 321 -4.44 14.11 -16.94
CA ARG A 321 -4.77 12.72 -16.59
C ARG A 321 -6.17 12.36 -17.05
N GLU A 322 -6.37 11.09 -17.37
CA GLU A 322 -7.65 10.52 -17.78
C GLU A 322 -7.83 9.11 -17.23
N VAL A 323 -9.06 8.59 -17.26
CA VAL A 323 -9.39 7.23 -16.85
C VAL A 323 -9.30 6.30 -18.06
N TRP A 324 -8.54 5.21 -17.92
CA TRP A 324 -8.62 4.08 -18.85
C TRP A 324 -9.32 2.91 -18.17
N PHE A 325 -10.28 2.32 -18.87
CA PHE A 325 -10.89 1.05 -18.48
C PHE A 325 -10.08 -0.12 -19.03
N GLY A 326 -10.27 -1.27 -18.39
CA GLY A 326 -9.56 -2.48 -18.66
C GLY A 326 -10.13 -3.63 -17.85
N PHE A 327 -9.38 -4.71 -17.75
CA PHE A 327 -9.78 -5.88 -16.98
C PHE A 327 -8.63 -6.49 -16.21
N HIS A 328 -8.93 -6.98 -15.01
CA HIS A 328 -8.09 -7.89 -14.27
C HIS A 328 -8.25 -9.30 -14.83
N GLN A 329 -7.15 -10.01 -14.95
CA GLN A 329 -7.13 -11.41 -15.34
C GLN A 329 -6.20 -12.18 -14.41
N SER A 330 -6.63 -13.35 -13.93
CA SER A 330 -5.73 -14.30 -13.26
C SER A 330 -6.26 -15.71 -13.34
N VAL A 331 -5.36 -16.66 -13.58
CA VAL A 331 -5.68 -18.09 -13.50
C VAL A 331 -5.50 -18.55 -12.04
N ARG A 332 -6.46 -19.29 -11.50
CA ARG A 332 -6.45 -19.76 -10.11
C ARG A 332 -6.88 -21.24 -9.99
N PRO A 333 -6.18 -22.05 -9.17
CA PRO A 333 -6.68 -23.36 -8.80
C PRO A 333 -7.91 -23.23 -7.88
N SER A 334 -8.84 -24.17 -8.01
CA SER A 334 -10.00 -24.32 -7.11
C SER A 334 -10.11 -25.77 -6.65
N GLN A 335 -11.14 -26.11 -5.86
CA GLN A 335 -11.36 -27.49 -5.39
C GLN A 335 -11.67 -28.50 -6.52
N TRP A 336 -12.01 -28.03 -7.72
CA TRP A 336 -12.49 -28.90 -8.80
C TRP A 336 -11.72 -28.70 -10.10
N LYS A 337 -11.59 -27.43 -10.52
CA LYS A 337 -11.03 -27.08 -11.83
C LYS A 337 -10.21 -25.80 -11.76
N MET A 338 -9.45 -25.54 -12.81
CA MET A 338 -8.81 -24.25 -13.00
C MET A 338 -9.87 -23.19 -13.33
N MET A 339 -9.72 -22.00 -12.75
CA MET A 339 -10.65 -20.90 -12.90
C MET A 339 -9.93 -19.66 -13.44
N LEU A 340 -10.48 -19.08 -14.50
CA LEU A 340 -10.11 -17.77 -14.99
C LEU A 340 -10.93 -16.71 -14.23
N ASN A 341 -10.27 -15.94 -13.37
CA ASN A 341 -10.89 -14.82 -12.68
C ASN A 341 -10.76 -13.56 -13.53
N ILE A 342 -11.89 -12.98 -13.91
CA ILE A 342 -12.00 -11.77 -14.72
C ILE A 342 -12.80 -10.72 -13.95
N ASP A 343 -12.30 -9.49 -13.89
CA ASP A 343 -13.02 -8.37 -13.31
C ASP A 343 -12.77 -7.09 -14.11
N VAL A 344 -13.73 -6.19 -14.15
CA VAL A 344 -13.54 -4.87 -14.75
C VAL A 344 -12.64 -4.02 -13.85
N SER A 345 -11.75 -3.27 -14.46
CA SER A 345 -10.81 -2.41 -13.75
C SER A 345 -10.69 -1.06 -14.43
N ALA A 346 -10.37 -0.03 -13.65
CA ALA A 346 -10.11 1.31 -14.14
C ALA A 346 -8.92 1.91 -13.40
N THR A 347 -8.03 2.60 -14.12
CA THR A 347 -6.89 3.30 -13.53
C THR A 347 -6.60 4.59 -14.28
N ALA A 348 -5.92 5.51 -13.61
CA ALA A 348 -5.50 6.76 -14.22
C ALA A 348 -4.29 6.58 -15.15
N PHE A 349 -4.35 7.18 -16.33
CA PHE A 349 -3.28 7.32 -17.30
C PHE A 349 -3.03 8.79 -17.60
N TYR A 350 -1.83 9.11 -18.10
CA TYR A 350 -1.54 10.42 -18.67
C TYR A 350 -2.11 10.50 -20.08
N LYS A 351 -2.78 11.62 -20.38
CA LYS A 351 -3.32 11.90 -21.70
C LYS A 351 -2.18 11.99 -22.72
N ALA A 352 -2.37 11.39 -23.89
CA ALA A 352 -1.47 11.61 -25.02
C ALA A 352 -1.78 12.98 -25.64
N GLN A 353 -0.99 13.99 -25.28
CA GLN A 353 -1.23 15.38 -25.69
C GLN A 353 0.07 16.20 -25.75
N PRO A 354 0.07 17.36 -26.43
CA PRO A 354 1.19 18.30 -26.38
C PRO A 354 1.60 18.64 -24.95
N VAL A 355 2.91 18.78 -24.72
CA VAL A 355 3.43 19.14 -23.38
C VAL A 355 2.94 20.54 -22.95
N ILE A 356 2.67 21.44 -23.90
CA ILE A 356 2.05 22.74 -23.63
C ILE A 356 0.67 22.56 -22.98
N ASP A 357 -0.20 21.75 -23.56
CA ASP A 357 -1.55 21.49 -23.03
C ASP A 357 -1.49 20.78 -21.67
N PHE A 358 -0.54 19.84 -21.52
CA PHE A 358 -0.26 19.20 -20.25
C PHE A 358 0.16 20.21 -19.16
N MET A 359 1.02 21.17 -19.51
CA MET A 359 1.42 22.25 -18.60
C MET A 359 0.21 23.12 -18.22
N CYS A 360 -0.64 23.49 -19.18
CA CYS A 360 -1.84 24.29 -18.95
C CYS A 360 -2.79 23.58 -17.96
N GLU A 361 -3.06 22.29 -18.15
CA GLU A 361 -3.90 21.51 -17.24
C GLU A 361 -3.31 21.38 -15.83
N VAL A 362 -1.97 21.26 -15.69
CA VAL A 362 -1.30 21.13 -14.38
C VAL A 362 -1.28 22.46 -13.63
N LEU A 363 -1.10 23.56 -14.35
CA LEU A 363 -0.99 24.90 -13.78
C LEU A 363 -2.33 25.63 -13.68
N ASP A 364 -3.42 25.03 -14.19
CA ASP A 364 -4.76 25.61 -14.27
C ASP A 364 -4.78 26.91 -15.10
N ILE A 365 -4.03 26.90 -16.20
CA ILE A 365 -3.97 27.99 -17.19
C ILE A 365 -5.03 27.71 -18.25
N ARG A 366 -5.95 28.65 -18.45
CA ARG A 366 -7.05 28.51 -19.43
C ARG A 366 -6.59 28.75 -20.86
N ASP A 367 -5.80 29.81 -21.06
CA ASP A 367 -5.22 30.15 -22.36
C ASP A 367 -3.72 30.38 -22.23
N ILE A 368 -2.94 29.65 -23.04
CA ILE A 368 -1.48 29.79 -23.09
C ILE A 368 -1.06 31.19 -23.57
N ASN A 369 -1.90 31.88 -24.35
CA ASN A 369 -1.60 33.22 -24.88
C ASN A 369 -1.61 34.30 -23.78
N GLU A 370 -2.27 34.05 -22.64
CA GLU A 370 -2.22 34.90 -21.45
C GLU A 370 -0.87 34.77 -20.73
N GLN A 371 -0.21 33.62 -20.86
CA GLN A 371 1.09 33.34 -20.24
C GLN A 371 2.23 33.93 -21.08
N ARG A 372 2.31 35.27 -21.18
CA ARG A 372 3.40 35.98 -21.87
C ARG A 372 4.69 36.10 -21.06
N LYS A 373 4.62 35.84 -19.75
CA LYS A 373 5.76 35.90 -18.84
C LYS A 373 6.33 34.50 -18.57
N PRO A 374 7.63 34.38 -18.23
CA PRO A 374 8.19 33.12 -17.73
C PRO A 374 7.40 32.58 -16.52
N LEU A 375 7.43 31.27 -16.34
CA LEU A 375 6.80 30.64 -15.17
C LEU A 375 7.46 31.12 -13.88
N THR A 376 6.64 31.42 -12.86
CA THR A 376 7.14 31.67 -11.50
C THR A 376 7.84 30.42 -10.95
N ASP A 377 8.73 30.59 -9.98
CA ASP A 377 9.44 29.47 -9.35
C ASP A 377 8.47 28.42 -8.78
N SER A 378 7.36 28.86 -8.19
CA SER A 378 6.30 27.97 -7.67
C SER A 378 5.63 27.16 -8.79
N GLN A 379 5.23 27.82 -9.89
CA GLN A 379 4.63 27.15 -11.06
C GLN A 379 5.62 26.17 -11.70
N ARG A 380 6.88 26.57 -11.91
CA ARG A 380 7.91 25.71 -12.46
C ARG A 380 8.12 24.48 -11.59
N VAL A 381 8.24 24.62 -10.27
CA VAL A 381 8.39 23.49 -9.34
C VAL A 381 7.17 22.57 -9.39
N LYS A 382 5.95 23.12 -9.44
CA LYS A 382 4.71 22.34 -9.58
C LYS A 382 4.70 21.54 -10.89
N PHE A 383 5.00 22.17 -12.01
CA PHE A 383 5.10 21.51 -13.32
C PHE A 383 6.20 20.45 -13.36
N THR A 384 7.39 20.76 -12.85
CA THR A 384 8.52 19.83 -12.77
C THR A 384 8.15 18.58 -11.98
N LYS A 385 7.47 18.74 -10.84
CA LYS A 385 6.98 17.62 -10.03
C LYS A 385 6.01 16.73 -10.80
N GLU A 386 5.24 17.26 -11.75
CA GLU A 386 4.28 16.49 -12.53
C GLU A 386 4.91 15.80 -13.74
N ILE A 387 5.77 16.49 -14.51
CA ILE A 387 6.34 15.94 -15.75
C ILE A 387 7.62 15.11 -15.55
N LYS A 388 8.38 15.32 -14.47
CA LYS A 388 9.60 14.54 -14.21
C LYS A 388 9.28 13.05 -14.13
N GLY A 389 10.04 12.27 -14.90
CA GLY A 389 9.90 10.83 -15.04
C GLY A 389 8.99 10.38 -16.18
N LEU A 390 8.20 11.26 -16.79
CA LEU A 390 7.34 10.90 -17.94
C LEU A 390 8.17 10.73 -19.22
N LYS A 391 7.69 9.87 -20.11
CA LYS A 391 8.19 9.74 -21.47
C LYS A 391 7.48 10.74 -22.38
N ILE A 392 8.26 11.40 -23.22
CA ILE A 392 7.79 12.29 -24.27
C ILE A 392 8.31 11.79 -25.61
N GLU A 393 7.71 12.25 -26.69
CA GLU A 393 8.19 12.06 -28.05
C GLU A 393 8.31 13.40 -28.77
N ILE A 394 9.28 13.50 -29.66
CA ILE A 394 9.54 14.71 -30.42
C ILE A 394 8.65 14.80 -31.66
N THR A 395 8.34 16.03 -32.07
CA THR A 395 7.51 16.32 -33.26
C THR A 395 8.24 17.11 -34.35
N HIS A 396 9.46 17.59 -34.09
CA HIS A 396 10.20 18.47 -35.00
C HIS A 396 11.05 17.75 -36.06
N CYS A 397 11.14 16.41 -36.02
CA CYS A 397 11.96 15.60 -36.94
C CYS A 397 11.12 14.79 -37.95
N GLY A 398 10.02 15.36 -38.45
CA GLY A 398 9.17 14.72 -39.47
C GLY A 398 8.65 13.34 -39.03
N ALA A 399 8.91 12.30 -39.82
CA ALA A 399 8.51 10.93 -39.52
C ALA A 399 9.24 10.31 -38.29
N MET A 400 10.37 10.88 -37.87
CA MET A 400 11.15 10.37 -36.75
C MET A 400 10.58 10.86 -35.41
N ARG A 401 9.80 10.01 -34.74
CA ARG A 401 9.13 10.31 -33.46
C ARG A 401 9.90 9.80 -32.24
N ARG A 402 11.14 10.27 -32.08
CA ARG A 402 12.04 9.78 -31.04
C ARG A 402 11.52 10.00 -29.63
N LYS A 403 11.59 8.94 -28.81
CA LYS A 403 11.11 8.92 -27.43
C LYS A 403 12.22 9.22 -26.41
N TYR A 404 11.91 10.06 -25.44
CA TYR A 404 12.82 10.43 -24.35
C TYR A 404 12.12 10.39 -23.00
N ARG A 405 12.87 10.18 -21.92
CA ARG A 405 12.37 10.35 -20.55
C ARG A 405 12.84 11.68 -19.99
N VAL A 406 11.91 12.44 -19.42
CA VAL A 406 12.18 13.74 -18.78
C VAL A 406 12.86 13.52 -17.43
N CYS A 407 14.06 14.06 -17.26
CA CYS A 407 14.78 14.04 -15.99
C CYS A 407 14.62 15.35 -15.20
N ASN A 408 14.44 16.49 -15.89
CA ASN A 408 14.28 17.78 -15.24
C ASN A 408 13.58 18.83 -16.13
N VAL A 409 13.31 20.01 -15.55
CA VAL A 409 12.84 21.20 -16.27
C VAL A 409 13.81 22.35 -15.96
N THR A 410 14.23 23.08 -16.99
CA THR A 410 15.25 24.13 -16.84
C THR A 410 14.72 25.33 -16.05
N ARG A 411 15.59 25.98 -15.28
CA ARG A 411 15.25 27.25 -14.60
C ARG A 411 15.18 28.41 -15.59
N ARG A 412 16.09 28.44 -16.56
CA ARG A 412 16.15 29.46 -17.62
C ARG A 412 15.15 29.11 -18.75
N PRO A 413 14.52 30.12 -19.37
CA PRO A 413 13.65 29.93 -20.53
C PRO A 413 14.45 29.51 -21.77
N ALA A 414 13.79 28.96 -22.79
CA ALA A 414 14.42 28.46 -24.01
C ALA A 414 15.29 29.50 -24.75
N GLN A 415 14.92 30.79 -24.68
CA GLN A 415 15.70 31.89 -25.25
C GLN A 415 17.03 32.19 -24.52
N MET A 416 17.15 31.79 -23.24
CA MET A 416 18.35 32.04 -22.42
C MET A 416 19.06 30.75 -21.98
N GLN A 417 18.42 29.59 -22.14
CA GLN A 417 19.02 28.30 -21.82
C GLN A 417 20.03 27.97 -22.91
N SER A 418 21.29 27.84 -22.53
CA SER A 418 22.39 27.50 -23.42
C SER A 418 22.93 26.09 -23.14
N PHE A 419 23.68 25.57 -24.11
CA PHE A 419 24.43 24.33 -24.01
C PHE A 419 25.67 24.39 -24.91
N PRO A 420 26.73 23.64 -24.58
CA PRO A 420 27.91 23.53 -25.42
C PRO A 420 27.57 22.75 -26.70
N LEU A 421 27.70 23.41 -27.85
CA LEU A 421 27.51 22.83 -29.18
C LEU A 421 28.87 22.74 -29.88
N GLN A 422 29.28 21.53 -30.26
CA GLN A 422 30.42 21.33 -31.15
C GLN A 422 30.01 21.61 -32.60
N LEU A 423 30.70 22.55 -33.24
CA LEU A 423 30.58 22.87 -34.66
C LEU A 423 31.43 21.88 -35.49
N GLU A 424 31.18 21.84 -36.80
CA GLU A 424 31.89 20.94 -37.73
C GLU A 424 33.40 21.19 -37.79
N ASN A 425 33.84 22.41 -37.45
CA ASN A 425 35.26 22.78 -37.34
C ASN A 425 35.91 22.33 -36.01
N GLY A 426 35.21 21.55 -35.16
CA GLY A 426 35.68 21.08 -33.87
C GLY A 426 35.58 22.09 -32.72
N GLN A 427 35.21 23.35 -33.00
CA GLN A 427 35.08 24.39 -31.98
C GLN A 427 33.78 24.19 -31.16
N THR A 428 33.87 24.30 -29.84
CA THR A 428 32.69 24.28 -28.96
C THR A 428 32.21 25.71 -28.71
N VAL A 429 30.97 26.00 -29.10
CA VAL A 429 30.32 27.29 -28.87
C VAL A 429 29.11 27.12 -27.95
N GLU A 430 28.89 28.08 -27.06
CA GLU A 430 27.65 28.14 -26.28
C GLU A 430 26.50 28.60 -27.19
N CYS A 431 25.53 27.72 -27.43
CA CYS A 431 24.36 28.00 -28.26
C CYS A 431 23.09 27.95 -27.41
N THR A 432 22.20 28.93 -27.57
CA THR A 432 20.89 28.88 -26.90
C THR A 432 19.96 27.88 -27.58
N VAL A 433 19.05 27.28 -26.82
CA VAL A 433 18.09 26.32 -27.37
C VAL A 433 17.24 26.97 -28.47
N ALA A 434 16.77 28.20 -28.27
CA ALA A 434 16.00 28.92 -29.29
C ALA A 434 16.79 29.16 -30.58
N LYS A 435 18.07 29.57 -30.47
CA LYS A 435 18.95 29.79 -31.63
C LYS A 435 19.22 28.47 -32.37
N TYR A 436 19.53 27.41 -31.63
CA TYR A 436 19.77 26.09 -32.22
C TYR A 436 18.58 25.59 -33.06
N PHE A 437 17.35 25.72 -32.55
CA PHE A 437 16.15 25.30 -33.28
C PHE A 437 15.88 26.16 -34.52
N LEU A 438 16.18 27.46 -34.46
CA LEU A 438 16.09 28.36 -35.61
C LEU A 438 17.14 28.03 -36.69
N ASP A 439 18.39 27.79 -36.29
CA ASP A 439 19.50 27.57 -37.22
C ASP A 439 19.43 26.16 -37.84
N LYS A 440 19.27 25.13 -37.01
CA LYS A 440 19.32 23.71 -37.45
C LYS A 440 18.03 23.21 -38.06
N TYR A 441 16.88 23.53 -37.45
CA TYR A 441 15.58 23.01 -37.87
C TYR A 441 14.71 24.06 -38.58
N ARG A 442 15.23 25.27 -38.80
CA ARG A 442 14.49 26.40 -39.40
C ARG A 442 13.16 26.68 -38.68
N MET A 443 13.14 26.45 -37.36
CA MET A 443 11.93 26.54 -36.53
C MET A 443 12.03 27.72 -35.57
N LYS A 444 11.20 28.76 -35.79
CA LYS A 444 11.04 29.87 -34.84
C LYS A 444 10.10 29.44 -33.72
N LEU A 445 10.60 29.44 -32.49
CA LEU A 445 9.79 29.03 -31.34
C LEU A 445 8.64 30.01 -31.08
N ARG A 446 7.43 29.49 -30.81
CA ARG A 446 6.25 30.30 -30.46
C ARG A 446 6.30 30.75 -29.00
N TYR A 447 6.82 29.92 -28.12
CA TYR A 447 6.90 30.19 -26.67
C TYR A 447 8.34 30.20 -26.14
N PRO A 448 9.23 31.09 -26.63
CA PRO A 448 10.65 31.10 -26.27
C PRO A 448 10.92 31.49 -24.79
N HIS A 449 9.93 32.12 -24.14
CA HIS A 449 9.94 32.51 -22.72
C HIS A 449 9.59 31.36 -21.75
N LEU A 450 9.17 30.20 -22.26
CA LEU A 450 8.92 29.00 -21.45
C LEU A 450 10.22 28.20 -21.23
N PRO A 451 10.31 27.39 -20.15
CA PRO A 451 11.47 26.54 -19.90
C PRO A 451 11.60 25.39 -20.91
N CYS A 452 12.72 24.68 -20.88
CA CYS A 452 12.95 23.46 -21.65
C CYS A 452 12.81 22.22 -20.76
N LEU A 453 12.49 21.08 -21.38
CA LEU A 453 12.63 19.77 -20.76
C LEU A 453 14.06 19.30 -20.92
N GLN A 454 14.70 18.93 -19.81
CA GLN A 454 15.94 18.17 -19.84
C GLN A 454 15.60 16.69 -19.91
N VAL A 455 16.21 15.98 -20.85
CA VAL A 455 15.90 14.58 -21.13
C VAL A 455 17.14 13.69 -21.20
N GLY A 456 16.94 12.39 -20.98
CA GLY A 456 18.02 11.41 -21.04
C GLY A 456 18.82 11.36 -19.74
N GLN A 457 20.15 11.46 -19.86
CA GLN A 457 21.06 11.45 -18.71
C GLN A 457 21.11 12.83 -18.07
N GLU A 458 20.93 12.91 -16.75
CA GLU A 458 20.83 14.20 -16.03
C GLU A 458 22.14 15.02 -16.06
N HIS A 459 23.30 14.36 -16.25
CA HIS A 459 24.59 15.03 -16.43
C HIS A 459 24.84 15.50 -17.87
N LYS A 460 23.95 15.18 -18.82
CA LYS A 460 24.03 15.64 -20.21
C LYS A 460 23.10 16.84 -20.45
N HIS A 461 23.43 17.59 -21.49
CA HIS A 461 22.81 18.87 -21.83
C HIS A 461 21.78 18.75 -22.96
N THR A 462 20.94 17.72 -22.94
CA THR A 462 19.89 17.53 -23.95
C THR A 462 18.61 18.25 -23.53
N TYR A 463 18.34 19.39 -24.15
CA TYR A 463 17.20 20.24 -23.85
C TYR A 463 16.21 20.28 -25.01
N LEU A 464 14.93 20.13 -24.72
CA LEU A 464 13.84 20.18 -25.69
C LEU A 464 12.83 21.27 -25.31
N PRO A 465 12.49 22.21 -26.21
CA PRO A 465 11.38 23.14 -26.02
C PRO A 465 10.06 22.40 -25.77
N LEU A 466 9.17 22.97 -24.95
CA LEU A 466 7.90 22.31 -24.61
C LEU A 466 7.01 22.08 -25.85
N GLU A 467 7.04 23.00 -26.81
CA GLU A 467 6.19 22.99 -28.01
C GLU A 467 6.56 21.92 -29.05
N VAL A 468 7.74 21.29 -28.93
CA VAL A 468 8.18 20.21 -29.83
C VAL A 468 8.05 18.82 -29.21
N CYS A 469 7.28 18.71 -28.12
CA CYS A 469 7.15 17.50 -27.31
C CYS A 469 5.68 17.12 -27.09
N ASN A 470 5.37 15.84 -27.27
CA ASN A 470 4.09 15.23 -26.88
C ASN A 470 4.30 14.23 -25.75
N ILE A 471 3.34 14.12 -24.83
CA ILE A 471 3.30 13.05 -23.83
C ILE A 471 2.98 11.73 -24.56
N VAL A 472 3.83 10.72 -24.37
CA VAL A 472 3.63 9.40 -24.99
C VAL A 472 2.40 8.71 -24.38
N ALA A 473 1.58 8.09 -25.22
CA ALA A 473 0.39 7.33 -24.81
C ALA A 473 0.72 6.12 -23.92
N GLY A 474 -0.28 5.62 -23.18
CA GLY A 474 -0.16 4.37 -22.40
C GLY A 474 0.72 4.47 -21.17
N GLN A 475 0.95 5.68 -20.64
CA GLN A 475 1.70 5.89 -19.41
C GLN A 475 0.79 5.96 -18.19
N ARG A 476 0.82 4.92 -17.36
CA ARG A 476 0.04 4.89 -16.11
C ARG A 476 0.47 5.99 -15.15
N CYS A 477 -0.51 6.67 -14.54
CA CYS A 477 -0.26 7.58 -13.44
C CYS A 477 -0.03 6.78 -12.13
N ILE A 478 1.22 6.75 -11.66
CA ILE A 478 1.60 6.15 -10.36
C ILE A 478 1.49 7.14 -9.20
N LYS A 479 1.47 8.44 -9.50
CA LYS A 479 1.38 9.49 -8.49
C LYS A 479 -0.01 9.46 -7.86
N LYS A 480 -0.10 9.79 -6.57
CA LYS A 480 -1.39 9.89 -5.88
C LYS A 480 -2.28 10.93 -6.57
N LEU A 481 -3.52 10.56 -6.83
CA LEU A 481 -4.53 11.47 -7.35
C LEU A 481 -4.89 12.51 -6.29
N THR A 482 -5.26 13.71 -6.74
CA THR A 482 -5.82 14.73 -5.84
C THR A 482 -7.20 14.28 -5.33
N ASP A 483 -7.68 14.91 -4.24
CA ASP A 483 -9.00 14.57 -3.69
C ASP A 483 -10.12 14.78 -4.73
N MET A 484 -9.99 15.81 -5.57
CA MET A 484 -10.92 16.09 -6.68
C MET A 484 -10.84 15.02 -7.78
N GLN A 485 -9.62 14.69 -8.23
CA GLN A 485 -9.41 13.63 -9.23
C GLN A 485 -9.93 12.27 -8.72
N THR A 486 -9.73 11.96 -7.44
CA THR A 486 -10.24 10.75 -6.81
C THR A 486 -11.77 10.73 -6.82
N SER A 487 -12.42 11.86 -6.51
CA SER A 487 -13.88 11.97 -6.60
C SER A 487 -14.38 11.77 -8.03
N THR A 488 -13.75 12.39 -9.03
CA THR A 488 -14.11 12.22 -10.44
C THR A 488 -13.90 10.77 -10.91
N MET A 489 -12.79 10.15 -10.52
CA MET A 489 -12.51 8.74 -10.83
C MET A 489 -13.57 7.81 -10.22
N ILE A 490 -13.94 8.00 -8.95
CA ILE A 490 -14.98 7.21 -8.29
C ILE A 490 -16.32 7.39 -9.02
N LYS A 491 -16.69 8.63 -9.38
CA LYS A 491 -17.94 8.89 -10.11
C LYS A 491 -17.96 8.22 -11.49
N ALA A 492 -16.84 8.23 -12.21
CA ALA A 492 -16.74 7.60 -13.52
C ALA A 492 -16.80 6.06 -13.46
N THR A 493 -16.29 5.46 -12.38
CA THR A 493 -16.06 4.01 -12.27
C THR A 493 -17.05 3.29 -11.36
N ALA A 494 -17.83 4.01 -10.54
CA ALA A 494 -18.84 3.40 -9.70
C ALA A 494 -19.92 2.71 -10.55
N ARG A 495 -20.15 1.44 -10.26
CA ARG A 495 -21.17 0.60 -10.89
C ARG A 495 -21.90 -0.19 -9.82
N SER A 496 -23.19 -0.42 -10.02
CA SER A 496 -23.96 -1.34 -9.18
C SER A 496 -23.48 -2.78 -9.41
N ALA A 497 -23.75 -3.69 -8.47
CA ALA A 497 -23.36 -5.10 -8.65
C ALA A 497 -23.99 -5.74 -9.90
N PRO A 498 -25.29 -5.54 -10.22
CA PRO A 498 -25.87 -6.03 -11.46
C PRO A 498 -25.24 -5.45 -12.73
N ASP A 499 -24.90 -4.16 -12.74
CA ASP A 499 -24.26 -3.53 -13.90
C ASP A 499 -22.83 -4.05 -14.09
N ARG A 500 -22.07 -4.19 -13.00
CA ARG A 500 -20.72 -4.76 -13.02
C ARG A 500 -20.74 -6.21 -13.52
N GLU A 501 -21.72 -7.01 -13.08
CA GLU A 501 -21.89 -8.38 -13.56
C GLU A 501 -22.13 -8.42 -15.08
N ARG A 502 -23.01 -7.54 -15.58
CA ARG A 502 -23.29 -7.41 -17.01
C ARG A 502 -22.06 -6.97 -17.80
N GLU A 503 -21.31 -5.99 -17.29
CA GLU A 503 -20.06 -5.52 -17.91
C GLU A 503 -19.03 -6.64 -18.00
N ILE A 504 -18.84 -7.43 -16.94
CA ILE A 504 -17.92 -8.58 -16.95
C ILE A 504 -18.37 -9.63 -17.97
N ASN A 505 -19.66 -10.00 -17.98
CA ASN A 505 -20.19 -10.97 -18.95
C ASN A 505 -20.02 -10.48 -20.40
N ASN A 506 -20.27 -9.20 -20.66
CA ASN A 506 -20.05 -8.60 -21.98
C ASN A 506 -18.56 -8.60 -22.35
N LEU A 507 -17.68 -8.36 -21.39
CA LEU A 507 -16.23 -8.39 -21.60
C LEU A 507 -15.76 -9.78 -21.98
N VAL A 508 -16.18 -10.82 -21.26
CA VAL A 508 -15.79 -12.21 -21.59
C VAL A 508 -16.30 -12.61 -22.97
N LYS A 509 -17.53 -12.23 -23.33
CA LYS A 509 -18.09 -12.47 -24.67
C LYS A 509 -17.31 -11.76 -25.77
N ARG A 510 -16.85 -10.52 -25.54
CA ARG A 510 -16.06 -9.75 -26.52
C ARG A 510 -14.61 -10.20 -26.60
N ALA A 511 -14.04 -10.64 -25.49
CA ALA A 511 -12.68 -11.15 -25.44
C ALA A 511 -12.55 -12.47 -26.22
N ASP A 512 -13.63 -13.25 -26.28
CA ASP A 512 -13.75 -14.49 -27.04
C ASP A 512 -12.50 -15.38 -26.90
N PHE A 513 -12.15 -15.69 -25.64
CA PHE A 513 -10.90 -16.39 -25.30
C PHE A 513 -10.71 -17.71 -26.05
N ASN A 514 -11.81 -18.36 -26.48
CA ASN A 514 -11.75 -19.62 -27.23
C ASN A 514 -11.33 -19.42 -28.69
N ASN A 515 -11.33 -18.20 -29.21
CA ASN A 515 -10.81 -17.82 -30.52
C ASN A 515 -9.39 -17.23 -30.45
N ASP A 516 -8.81 -17.12 -29.26
CA ASP A 516 -7.40 -16.79 -29.10
C ASP A 516 -6.55 -17.96 -29.61
N SER A 517 -5.77 -17.70 -30.65
CA SER A 517 -5.01 -18.72 -31.34
C SER A 517 -3.90 -19.36 -30.48
N TYR A 518 -3.42 -18.67 -29.43
CA TYR A 518 -2.48 -19.22 -28.46
C TYR A 518 -3.19 -20.09 -27.42
N VAL A 519 -4.42 -19.75 -27.03
CA VAL A 519 -5.24 -20.57 -26.12
C VAL A 519 -5.62 -21.89 -26.80
N GLN A 520 -6.00 -21.83 -28.08
CA GLN A 520 -6.31 -23.00 -28.90
C GLN A 520 -5.11 -23.94 -29.07
N GLU A 521 -3.91 -23.39 -29.34
CA GLU A 521 -2.66 -24.16 -29.46
C GLU A 521 -2.42 -25.05 -28.21
N PHE A 522 -2.68 -24.51 -27.03
CA PHE A 522 -2.52 -25.22 -25.76
C PHE A 522 -3.73 -26.09 -25.40
N GLY A 523 -4.72 -26.22 -26.29
CA GLY A 523 -5.92 -27.03 -26.10
C GLY A 523 -6.82 -26.56 -24.96
N LEU A 524 -6.73 -25.30 -24.55
CA LEU A 524 -7.51 -24.75 -23.45
C LEU A 524 -8.89 -24.29 -23.95
N THR A 525 -9.92 -24.50 -23.13
CA THR A 525 -11.26 -23.94 -23.39
C THR A 525 -11.81 -23.26 -22.14
N ILE A 526 -12.47 -22.13 -22.34
CA ILE A 526 -12.97 -21.26 -21.28
C ILE A 526 -14.49 -21.19 -21.38
N SER A 527 -15.17 -21.40 -20.26
CA SER A 527 -16.62 -21.19 -20.16
C SER A 527 -16.98 -19.72 -20.30
N ASN A 528 -18.04 -19.42 -21.05
CA ASN A 528 -18.59 -18.06 -21.20
C ASN A 528 -19.56 -17.66 -20.08
N SER A 529 -19.80 -18.55 -19.11
CA SER A 529 -20.71 -18.30 -17.99
C SER A 529 -19.95 -18.21 -16.68
N MET A 530 -20.32 -17.22 -15.86
CA MET A 530 -19.87 -17.11 -14.48
C MET A 530 -20.20 -18.38 -13.70
N MET A 531 -19.29 -18.80 -12.83
CA MET A 531 -19.48 -19.96 -11.97
C MET A 531 -20.59 -19.72 -10.96
N GLU A 532 -21.59 -20.60 -10.96
CA GLU A 532 -22.62 -20.62 -9.93
C GLU A 532 -22.06 -21.27 -8.66
N VAL A 533 -22.21 -20.59 -7.52
CA VAL A 533 -21.72 -21.05 -6.22
C VAL A 533 -22.84 -20.95 -5.21
N ARG A 534 -23.03 -22.00 -4.40
CA ARG A 534 -23.96 -21.99 -3.27
C ARG A 534 -23.29 -21.36 -2.06
N GLY A 535 -23.66 -20.11 -1.79
CA GLY A 535 -23.27 -19.38 -0.58
C GLY A 535 -24.19 -19.67 0.60
N ARG A 536 -23.82 -19.13 1.77
CA ARG A 536 -24.64 -19.15 2.99
C ARG A 536 -24.66 -17.76 3.61
N VAL A 537 -25.85 -17.29 3.98
CA VAL A 537 -26.01 -16.05 4.74
C VAL A 537 -26.09 -16.40 6.22
N LEU A 538 -25.01 -16.10 6.95
CA LEU A 538 -24.91 -16.38 8.38
C LEU A 538 -25.89 -15.50 9.17
N PRO A 539 -26.48 -16.02 10.26
CA PRO A 539 -27.24 -15.18 11.17
C PRO A 539 -26.31 -14.14 11.83
N PRO A 540 -26.66 -12.85 11.84
CA PRO A 540 -25.85 -11.85 12.50
C PRO A 540 -25.88 -12.05 14.02
N PRO A 541 -24.79 -11.78 14.75
CA PRO A 541 -24.82 -11.80 16.19
C PRO A 541 -25.71 -10.68 16.72
N LYS A 542 -26.40 -10.94 17.83
CA LYS A 542 -27.10 -9.90 18.59
C LYS A 542 -26.08 -9.10 19.39
N LEU A 543 -26.30 -7.79 19.45
CA LEU A 543 -25.46 -6.86 20.21
C LEU A 543 -26.18 -6.45 21.48
N GLN A 544 -25.46 -6.50 22.59
CA GLN A 544 -25.95 -6.09 23.90
C GLN A 544 -25.44 -4.68 24.21
N TYR A 545 -26.39 -3.82 24.54
CA TYR A 545 -26.23 -2.43 24.98
C TYR A 545 -26.61 -2.30 26.46
N GLY A 546 -26.29 -1.15 27.06
CA GLY A 546 -26.75 -0.81 28.40
C GLY A 546 -28.26 -0.58 28.46
N GLY A 547 -28.75 -0.29 29.67
CA GLY A 547 -30.14 0.01 29.94
C GLY A 547 -30.38 1.48 30.29
N ARG A 548 -31.57 2.00 29.97
CA ARG A 548 -32.03 3.30 30.48
C ARG A 548 -32.22 3.21 32.00
N VAL A 549 -31.44 3.97 32.76
CA VAL A 549 -31.82 4.33 34.13
C VAL A 549 -32.97 5.31 34.01
N SER A 550 -34.20 4.87 34.21
CA SER A 550 -35.33 5.79 34.35
C SER A 550 -35.11 6.61 35.61
N SER A 551 -34.71 7.87 35.47
CA SER A 551 -34.68 8.83 36.56
C SER A 551 -36.11 9.23 36.92
N MET A 552 -36.78 8.43 37.76
CA MET A 552 -37.86 8.90 38.63
C MET A 552 -37.87 7.99 39.87
N THR A 553 -37.85 8.62 41.04
CA THR A 553 -37.68 8.08 42.40
C THR A 553 -36.22 7.83 42.82
N GLY A 554 -35.76 8.70 43.73
CA GLY A 554 -34.46 8.62 44.38
C GLY A 554 -34.36 7.40 45.30
N GLN A 555 -33.11 7.06 45.64
CA GLN A 555 -32.67 5.89 46.39
C GLN A 555 -32.82 4.54 45.67
N GLN A 556 -31.77 4.17 44.93
CA GLN A 556 -31.25 2.80 44.97
C GLN A 556 -29.78 2.79 44.51
N LEU A 557 -28.89 2.25 45.35
CA LEU A 557 -27.42 2.23 45.16
C LEU A 557 -26.92 1.08 44.27
N PHE A 558 -27.82 0.33 43.62
CA PHE A 558 -27.47 -0.76 42.70
C PHE A 558 -28.40 -0.70 41.48
N PRO A 559 -27.86 -0.67 40.24
CA PRO A 559 -28.72 -0.72 39.06
C PRO A 559 -29.46 -2.07 39.04
N PRO A 560 -30.81 -2.10 38.91
CA PRO A 560 -31.54 -3.35 38.84
C PRO A 560 -31.08 -4.14 37.59
N GLN A 561 -30.90 -5.44 37.74
CA GLN A 561 -30.42 -6.39 36.73
C GLN A 561 -31.24 -6.47 35.42
N ASN A 562 -32.29 -5.67 35.22
CA ASN A 562 -33.32 -5.97 34.21
C ASN A 562 -33.75 -4.81 33.31
N LYS A 563 -32.81 -4.22 32.56
CA LYS A 563 -33.17 -3.61 31.26
C LYS A 563 -32.00 -3.54 30.28
N VAL A 564 -31.39 -4.67 29.98
CA VAL A 564 -30.42 -4.80 28.88
C VAL A 564 -31.14 -4.51 27.56
N SER A 565 -30.61 -3.60 26.74
CA SER A 565 -31.13 -3.35 25.39
C SER A 565 -30.41 -4.23 24.38
N LEU A 566 -31.15 -4.93 23.52
CA LEU A 566 -30.58 -5.76 22.47
C LEU A 566 -30.76 -5.07 21.11
N ALA A 567 -29.71 -5.03 20.31
CA ALA A 567 -29.77 -4.66 18.90
C ALA A 567 -29.59 -5.91 18.04
N SER A 568 -30.51 -6.10 17.10
CA SER A 568 -30.42 -7.15 16.08
C SER A 568 -30.04 -6.49 14.77
N PRO A 569 -28.85 -6.78 14.21
CA PRO A 569 -28.48 -6.27 12.90
C PRO A 569 -29.43 -6.76 11.82
N ASN A 570 -29.90 -5.84 10.97
CA ASN A 570 -30.68 -6.15 9.78
C ASN A 570 -29.86 -5.76 8.54
N GLN A 571 -29.59 -6.72 7.66
CA GLN A 571 -28.73 -6.53 6.48
C GLN A 571 -27.38 -5.85 6.81
N GLY A 572 -26.79 -6.21 7.96
CA GLY A 572 -25.50 -5.68 8.41
C GLY A 572 -25.57 -4.29 9.07
N VAL A 573 -26.76 -3.73 9.29
CA VAL A 573 -26.94 -2.40 9.89
C VAL A 573 -27.84 -2.49 11.12
N TRP A 574 -27.51 -1.70 12.14
CA TRP A 574 -28.38 -1.41 13.27
C TRP A 574 -28.20 0.06 13.66
N ASP A 575 -29.06 0.55 14.55
CA ASP A 575 -28.93 1.89 15.12
C ASP A 575 -29.03 1.87 16.65
N MET A 576 -28.68 3.02 17.23
CA MET A 576 -28.68 3.25 18.68
C MET A 576 -29.98 3.88 19.20
N ARG A 577 -31.04 3.99 18.40
CA ARG A 577 -32.30 4.60 18.87
C ARG A 577 -32.87 3.78 20.03
N GLY A 578 -33.13 4.46 21.15
CA GLY A 578 -33.62 3.84 22.39
C GLY A 578 -32.59 2.99 23.14
N LYS A 579 -31.29 3.12 22.84
CA LYS A 579 -30.21 2.31 23.44
C LYS A 579 -29.14 3.22 24.05
N GLN A 580 -28.53 2.77 25.14
CA GLN A 580 -27.40 3.44 25.79
C GLN A 580 -26.16 2.56 25.71
N PHE A 581 -24.96 3.15 25.76
CA PHE A 581 -23.72 2.40 25.74
C PHE A 581 -23.68 1.34 26.84
N PHE A 582 -23.04 0.20 26.57
CA PHE A 582 -22.85 -0.86 27.56
C PHE A 582 -22.09 -0.35 28.80
N THR A 583 -21.05 0.43 28.57
CA THR A 583 -20.34 1.21 29.60
C THR A 583 -20.12 2.61 29.04
N GLY A 584 -20.99 3.54 29.42
CA GLY A 584 -20.88 4.94 29.06
C GLY A 584 -19.98 5.71 30.04
N VAL A 585 -19.09 6.54 29.53
CA VAL A 585 -18.24 7.41 30.34
C VAL A 585 -18.98 8.70 30.65
N GLU A 586 -18.97 9.10 31.93
CA GLU A 586 -19.40 10.43 32.33
C GLU A 586 -18.28 11.46 32.09
N ILE A 587 -18.61 12.54 31.37
CA ILE A 587 -17.67 13.60 31.00
C ILE A 587 -18.00 14.86 31.81
N ARG A 588 -17.14 15.19 32.77
CA ARG A 588 -17.27 16.33 33.70
C ARG A 588 -16.37 17.50 33.31
N VAL A 589 -15.11 17.22 32.95
CA VAL A 589 -14.12 18.26 32.62
C VAL A 589 -13.68 18.09 31.17
N TRP A 590 -14.08 19.03 30.33
CA TRP A 590 -13.80 19.00 28.89
C TRP A 590 -13.67 20.41 28.32
N ALA A 591 -12.94 20.53 27.20
CA ALA A 591 -12.63 21.81 26.57
C ALA A 591 -12.94 21.81 25.06
N ILE A 592 -13.12 23.00 24.49
CA ILE A 592 -13.23 23.25 23.06
C ILE A 592 -12.08 24.15 22.60
N ALA A 593 -11.34 23.70 21.59
CA ALA A 593 -10.35 24.50 20.87
C ALA A 593 -10.79 24.70 19.41
N CYS A 594 -11.14 25.92 19.02
CA CYS A 594 -11.64 26.23 17.68
C CYS A 594 -10.55 26.82 16.79
N PHE A 595 -10.02 26.02 15.87
CA PHE A 595 -9.05 26.46 14.86
C PHE A 595 -9.70 26.92 13.54
N ALA A 596 -11.03 26.93 13.48
CA ALA A 596 -11.75 27.57 12.40
C ALA A 596 -11.89 29.08 12.69
N PRO A 597 -11.73 29.96 11.68
CA PRO A 597 -11.92 31.40 11.87
C PRO A 597 -13.30 31.72 12.46
N GLN A 598 -13.37 32.68 13.38
CA GLN A 598 -14.61 33.07 14.05
C GLN A 598 -15.73 33.50 13.08
N ARG A 599 -15.36 34.11 11.93
CA ARG A 599 -16.30 34.43 10.85
C ARG A 599 -16.97 33.21 10.22
N THR A 600 -16.30 32.06 10.23
CA THR A 600 -16.77 30.79 9.64
C THR A 600 -17.52 29.95 10.67
N VAL A 601 -17.06 29.94 11.92
CA VAL A 601 -17.72 29.26 13.05
C VAL A 601 -17.91 30.29 14.15
N ARG A 602 -19.13 30.84 14.23
CA ARG A 602 -19.50 31.84 15.26
C ARG A 602 -19.71 31.17 16.62
N GLU A 603 -19.69 31.96 17.68
CA GLU A 603 -19.88 31.47 19.04
C GLU A 603 -21.26 30.81 19.24
N ASP A 604 -22.31 31.36 18.63
CA ASP A 604 -23.64 30.76 18.65
C ASP A 604 -23.67 29.35 18.03
N ALA A 605 -22.87 29.14 16.97
CA ALA A 605 -22.75 27.82 16.35
C ALA A 605 -22.05 26.83 17.29
N LEU A 606 -21.02 27.27 18.03
CA LEU A 606 -20.36 26.45 19.05
C LEU A 606 -21.29 26.12 20.21
N ARG A 607 -22.11 27.08 20.65
CA ARG A 607 -23.10 26.90 21.72
C ARG A 607 -24.19 25.91 21.31
N ASN A 608 -24.77 26.09 20.12
CA ASN A 608 -25.77 25.17 19.57
C ASN A 608 -25.17 23.75 19.38
N PHE A 609 -23.97 23.65 18.82
CA PHE A 609 -23.27 22.37 18.69
C PHE A 609 -23.10 21.68 20.04
N THR A 610 -22.68 22.42 21.07
CA THR A 610 -22.49 21.91 22.43
C THR A 610 -23.79 21.38 23.02
N GLN A 611 -24.88 22.15 22.94
CA GLN A 611 -26.20 21.75 23.44
C GLN A 611 -26.72 20.49 22.75
N GLN A 612 -26.60 20.42 21.41
CA GLN A 612 -27.02 19.24 20.66
C GLN A 612 -26.15 18.02 20.97
N LEU A 613 -24.83 18.21 21.12
CA LEU A 613 -23.92 17.12 21.50
C LEU A 613 -24.24 16.60 22.90
N GLN A 614 -24.45 17.48 23.88
CA GLN A 614 -24.86 17.11 25.23
C GLN A 614 -26.14 16.29 25.22
N LYS A 615 -27.18 16.77 24.53
CA LYS A 615 -28.45 16.05 24.38
C LYS A 615 -28.25 14.62 23.84
N ILE A 616 -27.56 14.49 22.70
CA ILE A 616 -27.33 13.18 22.07
C ILE A 616 -26.42 12.28 22.92
N SER A 617 -25.45 12.85 23.63
CA SER A 617 -24.56 12.11 24.52
C SER A 617 -25.31 11.55 25.73
N ASN A 618 -26.23 12.33 26.32
CA ASN A 618 -27.10 11.89 27.41
C ASN A 618 -28.05 10.78 26.94
N ASP A 619 -28.67 10.94 25.76
CA ASP A 619 -29.53 9.91 25.17
C ASP A 619 -28.78 8.58 24.95
N ALA A 620 -27.49 8.65 24.62
CA ALA A 620 -26.60 7.51 24.44
C ALA A 620 -26.00 6.96 25.74
N GLY A 621 -26.27 7.56 26.90
CA GLY A 621 -25.75 7.12 28.20
C GLY A 621 -24.28 7.48 28.45
N MET A 622 -23.74 8.46 27.72
CA MET A 622 -22.41 9.07 27.96
C MET A 622 -22.61 10.54 28.35
N PRO A 623 -23.06 10.82 29.58
CA PRO A 623 -23.49 12.16 29.92
C PRO A 623 -22.33 13.16 29.91
N ILE A 624 -22.51 14.27 29.19
CA ILE A 624 -21.62 15.43 29.23
C ILE A 624 -22.22 16.45 30.19
N ILE A 625 -21.60 16.59 31.35
CA ILE A 625 -22.06 17.43 32.45
C ILE A 625 -21.46 18.83 32.30
N GLY A 626 -22.31 19.85 32.38
CA GLY A 626 -21.89 21.25 32.40
C GLY A 626 -21.32 21.77 31.07
N GLN A 627 -21.06 23.07 31.03
CA GLN A 627 -20.40 23.73 29.89
C GLN A 627 -18.91 23.39 29.84
N PRO A 628 -18.24 23.50 28.67
CA PRO A 628 -16.81 23.25 28.59
C PRO A 628 -16.05 24.22 29.51
N CYS A 629 -15.04 23.71 30.23
CA CYS A 629 -14.24 24.51 31.15
C CYS A 629 -13.36 25.54 30.42
N PHE A 630 -13.16 25.36 29.12
CA PHE A 630 -12.43 26.26 28.24
C PHE A 630 -13.02 26.21 26.83
N CYS A 631 -13.23 27.38 26.22
CA CYS A 631 -13.65 27.51 24.82
C CYS A 631 -12.97 28.73 24.19
N LYS A 632 -11.96 28.53 23.33
CA LYS A 632 -11.23 29.62 22.65
C LYS A 632 -10.94 29.33 21.20
N TYR A 633 -10.78 30.41 20.44
CA TYR A 633 -10.29 30.38 19.07
C TYR A 633 -8.76 30.40 19.03
N ALA A 634 -8.18 29.71 18.05
CA ALA A 634 -6.75 29.76 17.72
C ALA A 634 -6.55 29.66 16.22
N THR A 635 -5.36 30.01 15.74
CA THR A 635 -5.02 29.93 14.31
C THR A 635 -3.64 29.33 14.14
N GLY A 636 -3.51 28.41 13.19
CA GLY A 636 -2.24 27.79 12.84
C GLY A 636 -1.83 26.62 13.74
N PRO A 637 -0.91 25.76 13.28
CA PRO A 637 -0.44 24.59 14.02
C PRO A 637 0.39 24.97 15.26
N ASP A 638 1.13 26.08 15.21
CA ASP A 638 2.05 26.47 16.27
C ASP A 638 1.35 26.82 17.60
N GLN A 639 0.03 27.08 17.56
CA GLN A 639 -0.79 27.37 18.74
C GLN A 639 -1.31 26.12 19.45
N VAL A 640 -1.18 24.94 18.85
CA VAL A 640 -1.71 23.69 19.41
C VAL A 640 -1.00 23.30 20.70
N GLU A 641 0.33 23.21 20.66
CA GLU A 641 1.12 22.74 21.80
C GLU A 641 1.05 23.68 23.01
N PRO A 642 1.22 25.01 22.87
CA PRO A 642 1.07 25.93 23.99
C PRO A 642 -0.33 25.86 24.63
N MET A 643 -1.38 25.81 23.81
CA MET A 643 -2.75 25.72 24.30
C MET A 643 -3.00 24.41 25.05
N PHE A 644 -2.52 23.27 24.54
CA PHE A 644 -2.75 21.98 25.17
C PHE A 644 -1.95 21.84 26.48
N ARG A 645 -0.73 22.37 26.54
CA ARG A 645 0.03 22.45 27.80
C ARG A 645 -0.71 23.29 28.83
N TYR A 646 -1.21 24.46 28.44
CA TYR A 646 -2.03 25.30 29.30
C TYR A 646 -3.28 24.56 29.81
N LEU A 647 -4.00 23.88 28.92
CA LEU A 647 -5.19 23.10 29.28
C LEU A 647 -4.87 21.99 30.29
N LYS A 648 -3.80 21.23 30.06
CA LYS A 648 -3.38 20.13 30.94
C LYS A 648 -2.97 20.61 32.33
N ASN A 649 -2.31 21.77 32.42
CA ASN A 649 -1.82 22.31 33.68
C ASN A 649 -2.89 23.09 34.46
N SER A 650 -3.83 23.72 33.75
CA SER A 650 -4.84 24.60 34.38
C SER A 650 -6.09 23.85 34.81
N PHE A 651 -6.45 22.77 34.11
CA PHE A 651 -7.68 22.01 34.37
C PHE A 651 -7.33 20.59 34.83
N ASN A 652 -7.26 20.42 36.14
CA ASN A 652 -7.07 19.11 36.77
C ASN A 652 -8.17 18.15 36.31
N ALA A 653 -7.78 16.91 36.00
CA ALA A 653 -8.69 15.86 35.50
C ALA A 653 -9.41 16.16 34.17
N LEU A 654 -8.86 17.02 33.31
CA LEU A 654 -9.37 17.23 31.95
C LEU A 654 -9.45 15.91 31.17
N GLN A 655 -10.67 15.53 30.78
CA GLN A 655 -10.94 14.24 30.12
C GLN A 655 -10.85 14.34 28.59
N LEU A 656 -11.30 15.46 28.00
CA LEU A 656 -11.44 15.57 26.54
C LEU A 656 -11.19 16.98 26.04
N VAL A 657 -10.48 17.08 24.92
CA VAL A 657 -10.42 18.31 24.10
C VAL A 657 -11.12 18.08 22.76
N VAL A 658 -12.23 18.79 22.53
CA VAL A 658 -12.93 18.83 21.24
C VAL A 658 -12.28 19.92 20.38
N VAL A 659 -11.77 19.54 19.20
CA VAL A 659 -11.03 20.45 18.32
C VAL A 659 -11.80 20.73 17.04
N VAL A 660 -12.20 21.98 16.80
CA VAL A 660 -12.93 22.37 15.58
C VAL A 660 -11.93 22.80 14.51
N LEU A 661 -12.01 22.19 13.32
CA LEU A 661 -11.07 22.44 12.21
C LEU A 661 -11.79 23.01 10.98
N PRO A 662 -11.19 23.94 10.22
CA PRO A 662 -11.82 24.57 9.04
C PRO A 662 -11.95 23.65 7.82
N GLY A 663 -11.39 22.44 7.87
CA GLY A 663 -11.34 21.51 6.73
C GLY A 663 -10.05 20.70 6.75
N LYS A 664 -9.44 20.50 5.58
CA LYS A 664 -8.10 19.89 5.45
C LYS A 664 -7.05 20.93 5.87
N THR A 665 -6.30 20.64 6.93
CA THR A 665 -5.34 21.58 7.53
C THR A 665 -4.20 20.82 8.20
N PRO A 666 -2.95 21.34 8.19
CA PRO A 666 -1.84 20.76 8.94
C PRO A 666 -2.09 20.72 10.46
N VAL A 667 -3.00 21.55 10.98
CA VAL A 667 -3.38 21.56 12.40
C VAL A 667 -3.86 20.19 12.88
N TYR A 668 -4.52 19.39 12.04
CA TYR A 668 -4.94 18.04 12.42
C TYR A 668 -3.76 17.15 12.81
N ALA A 669 -2.68 17.20 12.02
CA ALA A 669 -1.48 16.41 12.28
C ALA A 669 -0.84 16.81 13.61
N GLU A 670 -0.74 18.12 13.85
CA GLU A 670 -0.15 18.66 15.06
C GLU A 670 -0.97 18.37 16.32
N VAL A 671 -2.30 18.47 16.25
CA VAL A 671 -3.21 18.09 17.35
C VAL A 671 -3.00 16.65 17.79
N LYS A 672 -2.79 15.75 16.83
CA LYS A 672 -2.57 14.33 17.11
C LYS A 672 -1.17 14.02 17.58
N ARG A 673 -0.15 14.67 17.02
CA ARG A 673 1.22 14.60 17.55
C ARG A 673 1.23 15.01 19.03
N VAL A 674 0.73 16.21 19.34
CA VAL A 674 0.76 16.75 20.72
C VAL A 674 -0.14 15.92 21.64
N GLY A 675 -1.37 15.63 21.24
CA GLY A 675 -2.34 14.89 22.05
C GLY A 675 -1.91 13.44 22.30
N ASP A 676 -1.58 12.70 21.25
CA ASP A 676 -1.39 11.24 21.33
C ASP A 676 0.05 10.87 21.74
N THR A 677 1.07 11.71 21.47
CA THR A 677 2.50 11.37 21.71
C THR A 677 3.22 12.23 22.74
N VAL A 678 2.90 13.53 22.84
CA VAL A 678 3.65 14.45 23.73
C VAL A 678 2.99 14.56 25.11
N LEU A 679 1.67 14.79 25.14
CA LEU A 679 0.95 15.10 26.39
C LEU A 679 0.02 14.00 26.87
N GLY A 680 -0.33 13.02 26.04
CA GLY A 680 -1.24 11.92 26.41
C GLY A 680 -2.65 12.41 26.75
N MET A 681 -3.21 13.28 25.91
CA MET A 681 -4.54 13.88 26.10
C MET A 681 -5.52 13.35 25.05
N ALA A 682 -6.72 12.96 25.48
CA ALA A 682 -7.75 12.51 24.56
C ALA A 682 -8.29 13.69 23.73
N THR A 683 -8.21 13.56 22.40
CA THR A 683 -8.62 14.61 21.46
C THR A 683 -9.68 14.11 20.48
N GLN A 684 -10.72 14.90 20.25
CA GLN A 684 -11.75 14.64 19.24
C GLN A 684 -11.91 15.81 18.27
N CYS A 685 -11.39 15.65 17.05
CA CYS A 685 -11.52 16.67 16.01
C CYS A 685 -12.90 16.60 15.33
N VAL A 686 -13.47 17.76 14.98
CA VAL A 686 -14.70 17.90 14.20
C VAL A 686 -14.51 18.98 13.13
N GLN A 687 -15.05 18.76 11.93
CA GLN A 687 -14.99 19.76 10.87
C GLN A 687 -16.00 20.88 11.13
N ALA A 688 -15.62 22.13 10.82
CA ALA A 688 -16.45 23.33 10.95
C ALA A 688 -17.84 23.15 10.32
N LYS A 689 -17.93 22.50 9.15
CA LYS A 689 -19.21 22.22 8.49
C LYS A 689 -20.18 21.39 9.34
N ASN A 690 -19.66 20.46 10.15
CA ASN A 690 -20.45 19.57 11.02
C ASN A 690 -20.79 20.25 12.36
N VAL A 691 -20.12 21.35 12.71
CA VAL A 691 -20.44 22.23 13.85
C VAL A 691 -21.53 23.21 13.42
N ASN A 692 -21.35 23.87 12.27
CA ASN A 692 -22.33 24.82 11.74
C ASN A 692 -23.66 24.17 11.38
N LYS A 693 -23.64 22.92 10.89
CA LYS A 693 -24.84 22.16 10.58
C LYS A 693 -24.75 20.77 11.23
N THR A 694 -25.29 20.67 12.42
CA THR A 694 -25.36 19.42 13.17
C THR A 694 -26.42 18.48 12.59
N SER A 695 -26.19 17.18 12.73
CA SER A 695 -27.22 16.16 12.49
C SER A 695 -27.17 15.14 13.64
N PRO A 696 -28.31 14.61 14.12
CA PRO A 696 -28.33 13.62 15.19
C PRO A 696 -27.46 12.40 14.88
N GLN A 697 -27.47 11.94 13.62
CA GLN A 697 -26.63 10.82 13.18
C GLN A 697 -25.13 11.13 13.29
N THR A 698 -24.71 12.32 12.84
CA THR A 698 -23.29 12.73 12.94
C THR A 698 -22.85 12.84 14.39
N LEU A 699 -23.68 13.41 15.26
CA LEU A 699 -23.38 13.57 16.69
C LEU A 699 -23.37 12.23 17.42
N SER A 700 -24.29 11.31 17.11
CA SER A 700 -24.29 9.94 17.66
C SER A 700 -23.00 9.20 17.25
N ASN A 701 -22.59 9.31 15.98
CA ASN A 701 -21.32 8.75 15.51
C ASN A 701 -20.10 9.42 16.17
N LEU A 702 -20.20 10.69 16.56
CA LEU A 702 -19.16 11.37 17.33
C LEU A 702 -19.08 10.81 18.76
N CYS A 703 -20.22 10.58 19.42
CA CYS A 703 -20.30 10.00 20.76
C CYS A 703 -19.71 8.58 20.80
N LEU A 704 -19.96 7.76 19.77
CA LEU A 704 -19.33 6.42 19.63
C LEU A 704 -17.81 6.48 19.75
N LYS A 705 -17.18 7.52 19.17
CA LYS A 705 -15.73 7.70 19.18
C LYS A 705 -15.23 8.30 20.50
N ILE A 706 -15.98 9.22 21.09
CA ILE A 706 -15.63 9.85 22.35
C ILE A 706 -15.65 8.81 23.47
N ASN A 707 -16.71 8.02 23.57
CA ASN A 707 -16.87 7.02 24.62
C ASN A 707 -15.68 6.03 24.64
N VAL A 708 -15.32 5.48 23.48
CA VAL A 708 -14.19 4.54 23.33
C VAL A 708 -12.86 5.17 23.71
N LYS A 709 -12.62 6.44 23.31
CA LYS A 709 -11.36 7.15 23.65
C LYS A 709 -11.21 7.39 25.14
N LEU A 710 -12.31 7.52 25.87
CA LEU A 710 -12.32 7.71 27.31
C LEU A 710 -12.40 6.39 28.07
N GLY A 711 -12.29 5.25 27.38
CA GLY A 711 -12.24 3.91 27.98
C GLY A 711 -13.59 3.21 28.14
N GLY A 712 -14.67 3.80 27.63
CA GLY A 712 -16.00 3.19 27.63
C GLY A 712 -16.16 2.05 26.63
N ILE A 713 -17.23 1.29 26.80
CA ILE A 713 -17.62 0.16 25.96
C ILE A 713 -18.97 0.50 25.31
N ASN A 714 -19.00 0.59 23.98
CA ASN A 714 -20.22 0.98 23.28
C ASN A 714 -21.29 -0.12 23.32
N SER A 715 -20.89 -1.35 22.97
CA SER A 715 -21.74 -2.54 22.95
C SER A 715 -20.85 -3.78 23.00
N ILE A 716 -21.44 -4.92 23.36
CA ILE A 716 -20.76 -6.23 23.37
C ILE A 716 -21.53 -7.24 22.52
N LEU A 717 -20.86 -8.31 22.10
CA LEU A 717 -21.56 -9.49 21.59
C LEU A 717 -22.36 -10.12 22.74
N VAL A 718 -23.60 -10.53 22.48
CA VAL A 718 -24.40 -11.25 23.48
C VAL A 718 -23.60 -12.47 23.97
N PRO A 719 -23.29 -12.60 25.28
CA PRO A 719 -22.34 -13.59 25.76
C PRO A 719 -22.71 -15.05 25.45
N SER A 720 -24.01 -15.37 25.48
CA SER A 720 -24.55 -16.73 25.32
C SER A 720 -24.52 -17.28 23.90
N ILE A 721 -24.30 -16.45 22.89
CA ILE A 721 -24.25 -16.86 21.47
C ILE A 721 -22.83 -16.90 20.91
N ARG A 722 -21.82 -16.75 21.77
CA ARG A 722 -20.41 -16.74 21.37
C ARG A 722 -19.91 -18.17 21.11
N PRO A 723 -18.95 -18.36 20.19
CA PRO A 723 -18.31 -19.66 19.98
C PRO A 723 -17.61 -20.17 21.25
N LYS A 724 -17.43 -21.50 21.35
CA LYS A 724 -16.80 -22.16 22.51
C LYS A 724 -15.38 -21.67 22.84
N VAL A 725 -14.68 -21.05 21.89
CA VAL A 725 -13.35 -20.46 22.11
C VAL A 725 -13.33 -19.41 23.23
N PHE A 726 -14.49 -18.79 23.53
CA PHE A 726 -14.62 -17.81 24.62
C PHE A 726 -14.75 -18.46 26.02
N ASN A 727 -14.80 -19.79 26.12
CA ASN A 727 -14.86 -20.49 27.40
C ASN A 727 -13.50 -20.48 28.13
N GLU A 728 -12.43 -20.20 27.41
CA GLU A 728 -11.08 -20.04 27.95
C GLU A 728 -10.54 -18.64 27.61
N PRO A 729 -9.54 -18.14 28.35
CA PRO A 729 -8.89 -16.87 28.02
C PRO A 729 -8.31 -16.91 26.60
N VAL A 730 -8.83 -16.05 25.72
CA VAL A 730 -8.40 -15.92 24.33
C VAL A 730 -8.06 -14.47 24.00
N ILE A 731 -6.95 -14.26 23.27
CA ILE A 731 -6.54 -12.96 22.75
C ILE A 731 -6.75 -12.91 21.23
N PHE A 732 -7.38 -11.83 20.75
CA PHE A 732 -7.54 -11.53 19.33
C PHE A 732 -6.49 -10.52 18.90
N LEU A 733 -5.65 -10.89 17.95
CA LEU A 733 -4.64 -10.01 17.36
C LEU A 733 -5.05 -9.58 15.95
N GLY A 734 -4.82 -8.30 15.63
CA GLY A 734 -4.93 -7.77 14.28
C GLY A 734 -3.61 -7.10 13.89
N ALA A 735 -3.04 -7.48 12.74
CA ALA A 735 -1.80 -6.92 12.24
C ALA A 735 -1.99 -6.32 10.85
N ASP A 736 -1.33 -5.19 10.57
CA ASP A 736 -1.33 -4.52 9.28
C ASP A 736 0.03 -3.86 9.00
N VAL A 737 0.43 -3.86 7.74
CA VAL A 737 1.61 -3.13 7.26
C VAL A 737 1.18 -2.15 6.17
N THR A 738 1.39 -0.86 6.44
CA THR A 738 1.10 0.19 5.47
C THR A 738 2.39 0.66 4.80
N HIS A 739 2.47 0.48 3.48
CA HIS A 739 3.56 1.00 2.67
C HIS A 739 3.37 2.46 2.26
N PRO A 740 4.47 3.19 1.99
CA PRO A 740 4.39 4.55 1.46
C PRO A 740 3.81 4.60 0.04
N PRO A 741 3.32 5.78 -0.41
CA PRO A 741 2.74 5.97 -1.74
C PRO A 741 3.66 5.47 -2.87
N ALA A 742 3.07 5.05 -3.99
CA ALA A 742 3.83 4.62 -5.16
C ALA A 742 4.78 5.72 -5.66
N GLY A 743 6.03 5.34 -5.96
CA GLY A 743 7.09 6.26 -6.39
C GLY A 743 7.85 6.96 -5.26
N ASP A 744 7.43 6.79 -4.00
CA ASP A 744 8.27 7.13 -2.84
C ASP A 744 9.30 6.01 -2.63
N ASN A 745 10.56 6.39 -2.40
CA ASN A 745 11.71 5.49 -2.19
C ASN A 745 12.43 5.77 -0.85
N LYS A 746 11.90 6.68 -0.02
CA LYS A 746 12.57 7.15 1.20
C LYS A 746 11.77 6.88 2.46
N LYS A 747 10.44 6.96 2.38
CA LYS A 747 9.59 6.79 3.56
C LYS A 747 9.59 5.33 4.04
N PRO A 748 9.59 5.07 5.35
CA PRO A 748 9.50 3.70 5.87
C PRO A 748 8.10 3.10 5.65
N SER A 749 8.00 1.79 5.78
CA SER A 749 6.71 1.12 6.01
C SER A 749 6.36 1.21 7.49
N ILE A 750 5.07 1.13 7.82
CA ILE A 750 4.58 1.17 9.20
C ILE A 750 3.85 -0.13 9.50
N ALA A 751 4.35 -0.91 10.45
CA ALA A 751 3.68 -2.09 10.98
C ALA A 751 2.90 -1.74 12.25
N ALA A 752 1.67 -2.24 12.36
CA ALA A 752 0.84 -2.06 13.54
C ALA A 752 0.22 -3.39 13.97
N VAL A 753 0.23 -3.67 15.27
CA VAL A 753 -0.43 -4.83 15.88
C VAL A 753 -1.32 -4.36 17.01
N VAL A 754 -2.58 -4.79 17.00
CA VAL A 754 -3.56 -4.58 18.06
C VAL A 754 -3.90 -5.87 18.76
N GLY A 755 -4.22 -5.81 20.06
CA GLY A 755 -4.64 -6.96 20.85
C GLY A 755 -5.88 -6.67 21.69
N SER A 756 -6.82 -7.61 21.78
CA SER A 756 -8.00 -7.49 22.65
C SER A 756 -7.60 -7.52 24.13
N MET A 757 -8.21 -6.65 24.93
CA MET A 757 -7.87 -6.43 26.35
C MET A 757 -8.96 -6.88 27.33
N ASP A 758 -10.04 -7.47 26.82
CA ASP A 758 -11.16 -7.97 27.63
C ASP A 758 -11.79 -9.22 26.96
N ALA A 759 -12.62 -9.93 27.70
CA ALA A 759 -13.30 -11.13 27.22
C ALA A 759 -14.45 -10.83 26.24
N HIS A 760 -14.79 -9.56 25.96
CA HIS A 760 -16.01 -9.22 25.23
C HIS A 760 -15.98 -9.45 23.72
N PRO A 761 -14.90 -9.33 22.93
CA PRO A 761 -13.63 -8.60 23.00
C PRO A 761 -13.78 -7.18 22.39
N SER A 762 -13.97 -6.16 23.23
CA SER A 762 -14.36 -4.80 22.79
C SER A 762 -13.21 -3.78 22.83
N ARG A 763 -12.44 -3.77 23.92
CA ARG A 763 -11.27 -2.88 24.06
C ARG A 763 -10.04 -3.49 23.40
N TYR A 764 -9.27 -2.65 22.72
CA TYR A 764 -8.01 -3.03 22.09
C TYR A 764 -6.88 -2.08 22.50
N ALA A 765 -5.69 -2.63 22.75
CA ALA A 765 -4.45 -1.86 22.83
C ALA A 765 -3.70 -1.97 21.49
N ALA A 766 -2.85 -0.99 21.19
CA ALA A 766 -2.13 -0.89 19.92
C ALA A 766 -0.62 -0.76 20.12
N THR A 767 0.13 -1.36 19.22
CA THR A 767 1.58 -1.17 19.04
C THR A 767 1.85 -0.80 17.59
N VAL A 768 2.83 0.06 17.35
CA VAL A 768 3.19 0.54 16.01
C VAL A 768 4.70 0.70 15.90
N ARG A 769 5.28 0.33 14.75
CA ARG A 769 6.71 0.41 14.46
C ARG A 769 6.95 0.89 13.02
N VAL A 770 8.07 1.58 12.82
CA VAL A 770 8.61 1.84 11.49
C VAL A 770 9.54 0.69 11.12
N GLN A 771 9.50 0.29 9.85
CA GLN A 771 10.37 -0.76 9.30
C GLN A 771 10.87 -0.39 7.91
N GLN A 772 11.66 -1.28 7.30
CA GLN A 772 12.28 -1.01 6.01
C GLN A 772 11.26 -0.67 4.93
N HIS A 773 11.69 0.18 4.00
CA HIS A 773 10.89 0.65 2.88
C HIS A 773 10.30 -0.53 2.09
N ARG A 774 8.96 -0.59 1.99
CA ARG A 774 8.19 -1.64 1.27
C ARG A 774 8.46 -3.07 1.74
N GLN A 775 8.97 -3.25 2.95
CA GLN A 775 9.07 -4.56 3.59
C GLN A 775 7.73 -4.96 4.21
N GLU A 776 7.30 -6.20 4.00
CA GLU A 776 6.05 -6.76 4.53
C GLU A 776 6.21 -7.45 5.89
N ILE A 777 7.37 -8.07 6.18
CA ILE A 777 7.65 -8.78 7.45
C ILE A 777 8.49 -7.94 8.38
#